data_AF-A0A4V1S4V4-F1
#
_entry.id   AF-A0A4V1S4V4-F1
#
_cell.length_a   1.000
_cell.length_b   1.000
_cell.length_c   1.000
_cell.angle_alpha   90.00
_cell.angle_beta   90.00
_cell.angle_gamma   90.00
#
_symmetry.space_group_name_H-M   'P 1'
#
loop_
_entity.id
_entity.type
_entity.pdbx_description
1 polymer ?
#
loop_
_entity_poly.entity_id
_entity_poly.type
_entity_poly.pdbx_seq_one_letter_code
_entity_poly.pdbx_strand_id
1 'polypeptide(L)'
;MTEPRETQANALLDTLQRERGGQLKVFLGAAPGVGKTYAMLARAAELKRQGSDVVVGVVETHGRRETAALLEGLEVLPRKAVEHRGHRLDEFDLDAMLARKPRIALIDELAHRNAPGSRHERRWQDVVELLDAGIDVYTTINIQHLESLNDVVYRITGVRVSETVPDSVFDRLRDIVLVDLPPRELIERLQQGKVYVPEQAAHALQAFFSPSNLTALRELAMQTAADRVGSDLREAQFARGLPGVPLRRGVLVAIDGRGQSEYLVRVARRLAERRDAPWTVVTVQSGKPAGAAQQLELDHAFALARRLGGMTEVLHGGSIVEALLDHAARSGISAIVIGRTRERPIARLLNRTLTQQLIQRGAHYELTIVSTPAARARSRRSLRELGGSLGARDATLALMATALATAFGWAVERWAGLDDLSAVFIVAVVIIAARTRMTAAVLAAGLCFLAYNFFFIEPRMTFFIGARQGVATVLLFLVAALVAGRLASKLRMQVLALRASNAHATALQTLGRQLASAADLGQVVKAGRDALKRALEADAIVALGDALPERDASTNLDDKDRAAADWTRKHGQPAGRYTDTLAGSAWWFLPLAAGKVTGVVGLRFPAQTSRLGAEQRRLAEAMADDIAQAVVRTRLVADLEDARVSGESERLRSALLSSVSHDLRSPLASIIGAASSLDLYSGAMDAADRRSLLETIRMEGERLDRYIQNLLDMTRLGHGGLALNRDWIGVDELIGSAVTRLQRYQPQARFDVSLADGLEPIWVHPALIEQALFNVIENACKFSPAGAAVAIDVRRVDLEGGALGSSPEQALRIDVRDRGPGIPAEERARIFDMFYSVERGDRGSHGTGLGLAICRGMIGAHGGSVEALPGTAGRGTTIRITLPHAEPPPNSP
;
A
#
# COMPACT_ATOMS: atom_id res chain seq x y z
N MET A 1 10.22 28.14 0.56
CA MET A 1 9.29 29.29 0.50
C MET A 1 7.98 28.96 -0.23
N THR A 2 7.74 27.71 -0.66
CA THR A 2 6.54 27.27 -1.40
C THR A 2 5.37 26.84 -0.51
N GLU A 3 5.64 26.19 0.63
CA GLU A 3 4.60 25.65 1.54
C GLU A 3 3.49 26.64 1.96
N PRO A 4 3.77 27.88 2.44
CA PRO A 4 2.69 28.73 2.95
C PRO A 4 1.72 29.23 1.87
N ARG A 5 2.19 29.33 0.61
CA ARG A 5 1.34 29.68 -0.53
C ARG A 5 0.46 28.53 -0.97
N GLU A 6 1.00 27.30 -0.95
CA GLU A 6 0.23 26.09 -1.27
C GLU A 6 -0.86 25.84 -0.23
N THR A 7 -0.56 26.00 1.06
CA THR A 7 -1.56 25.86 2.12
C THR A 7 -2.67 26.91 2.02
N GLN A 8 -2.32 28.16 1.71
CA GLN A 8 -3.31 29.22 1.50
C GLN A 8 -4.16 28.97 0.24
N ALA A 9 -3.54 28.51 -0.85
CA ALA A 9 -4.25 28.19 -2.09
C ALA A 9 -5.24 27.03 -1.88
N ASN A 10 -4.84 25.99 -1.15
CA ASN A 10 -5.72 24.86 -0.81
C ASN A 10 -6.90 25.32 0.06
N ALA A 11 -6.67 26.11 1.11
CA ALA A 11 -7.74 26.65 1.94
C ALA A 11 -8.73 27.53 1.14
N LEU A 12 -8.23 28.29 0.15
CA LEU A 12 -9.06 29.10 -0.73
C LEU A 12 -9.88 28.23 -1.70
N LEU A 13 -9.26 27.19 -2.26
CA LEU A 13 -9.92 26.18 -3.11
C LEU A 13 -11.05 25.46 -2.35
N ASP A 14 -10.79 25.02 -1.12
CA ASP A 14 -11.78 24.35 -0.28
C ASP A 14 -12.94 25.29 0.09
N THR A 15 -12.66 26.59 0.27
CA THR A 15 -13.71 27.60 0.50
C THR A 15 -14.57 27.79 -0.75
N LEU A 16 -13.95 27.92 -1.93
CA LEU A 16 -14.66 28.09 -3.21
C LEU A 16 -15.45 26.84 -3.63
N GLN A 17 -14.96 25.64 -3.32
CA GLN A 17 -15.69 24.40 -3.56
C GLN A 17 -16.95 24.32 -2.68
N ARG A 18 -16.88 24.76 -1.41
CA ARG A 18 -18.05 24.86 -0.51
C ARG A 18 -19.07 25.92 -0.94
N GLU A 19 -18.66 26.95 -1.68
CA GLU A 19 -19.59 27.95 -2.22
C GLU A 19 -20.32 27.47 -3.50
N ARG A 20 -19.79 26.46 -4.20
CA ARG A 20 -20.39 25.93 -5.44
C ARG A 20 -21.42 24.82 -5.21
N GLY A 21 -21.37 24.12 -4.07
CA GLY A 21 -22.33 23.09 -3.69
C GLY A 21 -23.37 23.59 -2.67
N GLY A 22 -24.41 22.79 -2.44
CA GLY A 22 -25.35 22.97 -1.35
C GLY A 22 -24.66 22.75 0.01
N GLN A 23 -25.21 23.36 1.05
CA GLN A 23 -24.58 23.41 2.36
C GLN A 23 -25.32 22.56 3.40
N LEU A 24 -24.55 21.85 4.21
CA LEU A 24 -25.10 20.99 5.25
C LEU A 24 -25.16 21.74 6.58
N LYS A 25 -26.33 21.71 7.22
CA LYS A 25 -26.52 22.14 8.61
C LYS A 25 -26.96 20.96 9.47
N VAL A 26 -26.19 20.67 10.52
CA VAL A 26 -26.45 19.51 11.39
C VAL A 26 -26.92 19.97 12.76
N PHE A 27 -28.04 19.40 13.21
CA PHE A 27 -28.50 19.49 14.58
C PHE A 27 -27.98 18.25 15.35
N LEU A 28 -26.88 18.44 16.07
CA LEU A 28 -26.18 17.40 16.82
C LEU A 28 -26.78 17.28 18.23
N GLY A 29 -27.06 16.06 18.68
CA GLY A 29 -27.48 15.80 20.05
C GLY A 29 -26.72 14.65 20.70
N ALA A 30 -26.66 14.65 22.02
CA ALA A 30 -26.00 13.60 22.80
C ALA A 30 -26.72 12.25 22.71
N ALA A 31 -28.05 12.26 22.62
CA ALA A 31 -28.88 11.06 22.66
C ALA A 31 -30.26 11.31 22.02
N PRO A 32 -31.04 10.25 21.70
CA PRO A 32 -32.44 10.38 21.33
C PRO A 32 -33.24 11.10 22.42
N GLY A 33 -34.15 12.00 22.03
CA GLY A 33 -35.02 12.70 22.99
C GLY A 33 -34.58 14.10 23.42
N VAL A 34 -33.37 14.55 23.10
CA VAL A 34 -32.88 15.91 23.43
C VAL A 34 -33.58 17.04 22.67
N GLY A 35 -34.37 16.73 21.63
CA GLY A 35 -35.17 17.71 20.89
C GLY A 35 -34.60 18.15 19.53
N LYS A 36 -33.68 17.39 18.93
CA LYS A 36 -33.04 17.73 17.64
C LYS A 36 -34.03 18.07 16.52
N THR A 37 -35.00 17.19 16.28
CA THR A 37 -36.04 17.37 15.26
C THR A 37 -36.89 18.62 15.53
N TYR A 38 -37.25 18.86 16.79
CA TYR A 38 -37.98 20.07 17.18
C TYR A 38 -37.17 21.33 16.89
N ALA A 39 -35.88 21.35 17.25
CA ALA A 39 -34.99 22.49 16.96
C ALA A 39 -34.82 22.74 15.46
N MET A 40 -34.69 21.66 14.66
CA MET A 40 -34.62 21.73 13.20
C MET A 40 -35.90 22.33 12.60
N LEU A 41 -37.07 21.82 13.00
CA LEU A 41 -38.36 22.32 12.53
C LEU A 41 -38.65 23.75 12.98
N ALA A 42 -38.32 24.10 14.22
CA ALA A 42 -38.49 25.46 14.73
C ALA A 42 -37.67 26.46 13.91
N ARG A 43 -36.45 26.08 13.54
CA ARG A 43 -35.61 26.89 12.64
C ARG A 43 -36.18 26.95 11.22
N ALA A 44 -36.69 25.83 10.70
CA ALA A 44 -37.32 25.78 9.38
C ALA A 44 -38.58 26.67 9.30
N ALA A 45 -39.43 26.65 10.32
CA ALA A 45 -40.60 27.51 10.42
C ALA A 45 -40.22 29.00 10.45
N GLU A 46 -39.14 29.35 11.14
CA GLU A 46 -38.60 30.72 11.13
C GLU A 46 -38.13 31.15 9.73
N LEU A 47 -37.39 30.28 9.03
CA LEU A 47 -36.92 30.53 7.66
C LEU A 47 -38.09 30.65 6.66
N LYS A 48 -39.14 29.83 6.83
CA LYS A 48 -40.35 29.93 6.01
C LYS A 48 -41.07 31.26 6.23
N ARG A 49 -41.18 31.74 7.49
CA ARG A 49 -41.71 33.09 7.79
C ARG A 49 -40.88 34.21 7.18
N GLN A 50 -39.58 34.00 7.01
CA GLN A 50 -38.67 34.92 6.31
C GLN A 50 -38.75 34.81 4.78
N GLY A 51 -39.64 33.97 4.24
CA GLY A 51 -39.85 33.79 2.80
C GLY A 51 -38.85 32.85 2.12
N SER A 52 -38.09 32.04 2.88
CA SER A 52 -37.19 31.04 2.28
C SER A 52 -37.97 29.82 1.75
N ASP A 53 -37.52 29.27 0.62
CA ASP A 53 -38.08 28.03 0.07
C ASP A 53 -37.56 26.81 0.84
N VAL A 54 -38.40 26.31 1.75
CA VAL A 54 -38.12 25.17 2.63
C VAL A 54 -39.12 24.06 2.35
N VAL A 55 -38.60 22.87 2.09
CA VAL A 55 -39.38 21.65 1.83
C VAL A 55 -38.92 20.54 2.76
N VAL A 56 -39.89 19.83 3.33
CA VAL A 56 -39.67 18.68 4.21
C VAL A 56 -39.60 17.42 3.35
N GLY A 57 -38.46 16.75 3.35
CA GLY A 57 -38.30 15.46 2.68
C GLY A 57 -38.73 14.31 3.57
N VAL A 58 -38.09 14.18 4.73
CA VAL A 58 -38.44 13.18 5.74
C VAL A 58 -38.21 13.75 7.12
N VAL A 59 -39.21 13.64 7.98
CA VAL A 59 -39.16 14.06 9.39
C VAL A 59 -39.88 13.04 10.25
N GLU A 60 -39.23 12.61 11.32
CA GLU A 60 -39.78 11.67 12.28
C GLU A 60 -40.26 12.39 13.54
N THR A 61 -41.58 12.55 13.66
CA THR A 61 -42.20 13.24 14.81
C THR A 61 -42.28 12.35 16.05
N HIS A 62 -42.12 11.02 15.89
CA HIS A 62 -42.16 10.02 16.96
C HIS A 62 -43.40 10.18 17.89
N GLY A 63 -44.55 10.55 17.31
CA GLY A 63 -45.82 10.73 18.04
C GLY A 63 -45.94 12.02 18.87
N ARG A 64 -44.97 12.93 18.80
CA ARG A 64 -44.98 14.18 19.59
C ARG A 64 -45.83 15.25 18.93
N ARG A 65 -46.97 15.58 19.56
CA ARG A 65 -47.91 16.62 19.10
C ARG A 65 -47.24 17.98 18.88
N GLU A 66 -46.38 18.41 19.80
CA GLU A 66 -45.64 19.68 19.71
C GLU A 66 -44.71 19.75 18.49
N THR A 67 -44.07 18.63 18.14
CA THR A 67 -43.19 18.53 16.97
C THR A 67 -44.02 18.44 15.68
N ALA A 68 -45.13 17.72 15.69
CA ALA A 68 -46.04 17.63 14.54
C ALA A 68 -46.68 18.98 14.20
N ALA A 69 -47.04 19.79 15.20
CA ALA A 69 -47.58 21.13 14.98
C ALA A 69 -46.62 22.06 14.22
N LEU A 70 -45.30 21.86 14.34
CA LEU A 70 -44.30 22.65 13.60
C LEU A 70 -44.21 22.28 12.10
N LEU A 71 -44.81 21.16 11.69
CA LEU A 71 -44.95 20.82 10.27
C LEU A 71 -46.10 21.58 9.60
N GLU A 72 -47.06 22.10 10.38
CA GLU A 72 -48.18 22.86 9.85
C GLU A 72 -47.68 24.14 9.16
N GLY A 73 -47.98 24.27 7.86
CA GLY A 73 -47.52 25.39 7.03
C GLY A 73 -46.17 25.19 6.33
N LEU A 74 -45.50 24.05 6.54
CA LEU A 74 -44.35 23.63 5.71
C LEU A 74 -44.82 22.75 4.55
N GLU A 75 -44.15 22.86 3.40
CA GLU A 75 -44.37 21.96 2.26
C GLU A 75 -43.73 20.60 2.58
N VAL A 76 -44.50 19.52 2.58
CA VAL A 76 -44.01 18.16 2.89
C VAL A 76 -44.13 17.29 1.65
N LEU A 77 -43.02 16.70 1.21
CA LEU A 77 -43.04 15.76 0.10
C LEU A 77 -43.68 14.42 0.53
N PRO A 78 -44.49 13.80 -0.34
CA PRO A 78 -45.00 12.46 -0.10
C PRO A 78 -43.85 11.45 0.04
N ARG A 79 -43.96 10.53 1.01
CA ARG A 79 -43.01 9.42 1.17
C ARG A 79 -43.21 8.37 0.08
N LYS A 80 -42.12 7.74 -0.34
CA LYS A 80 -42.12 6.65 -1.32
C LYS A 80 -42.34 5.32 -0.61
N ALA A 81 -43.41 4.62 -0.98
CA ALA A 81 -43.69 3.29 -0.44
C ALA A 81 -42.83 2.22 -1.14
N VAL A 82 -42.08 1.44 -0.37
CA VAL A 82 -41.24 0.33 -0.83
C VAL A 82 -41.76 -0.97 -0.19
N GLU A 83 -42.13 -1.95 -1.01
CA GLU A 83 -42.51 -3.27 -0.52
C GLU A 83 -41.28 -4.14 -0.27
N HIS A 84 -41.13 -4.63 0.96
CA HIS A 84 -40.05 -5.54 1.33
C HIS A 84 -40.57 -6.66 2.23
N ARG A 85 -40.42 -7.92 1.78
CA ARG A 85 -40.82 -9.12 2.53
C ARG A 85 -42.27 -9.10 3.05
N GLY A 86 -43.20 -8.56 2.25
CA GLY A 86 -44.62 -8.45 2.62
C GLY A 86 -44.97 -7.30 3.58
N HIS A 87 -44.00 -6.46 3.96
CA HIS A 87 -44.21 -5.23 4.70
C HIS A 87 -44.03 -4.01 3.78
N ARG A 88 -44.89 -3.00 3.96
CA ARG A 88 -44.77 -1.71 3.29
C ARG A 88 -43.93 -0.78 4.16
N LEU A 89 -42.79 -0.31 3.63
CA LEU A 89 -41.90 0.65 4.28
C LEU A 89 -42.05 2.01 3.58
N ASP A 90 -42.17 3.09 4.34
CA ASP A 90 -42.26 4.45 3.79
C ASP A 90 -40.89 5.14 3.89
N GLU A 91 -40.29 5.46 2.75
CA GLU A 91 -38.94 6.01 2.63
C GLU A 91 -38.94 7.43 2.03
N PHE A 92 -37.85 8.17 2.20
CA PHE A 92 -37.64 9.47 1.56
C PHE A 92 -37.59 9.36 0.03
N ASP A 93 -38.36 10.20 -0.67
CA ASP A 93 -38.32 10.30 -2.15
C ASP A 93 -37.25 11.30 -2.61
N LEU A 94 -36.03 10.80 -2.80
CA LEU A 94 -34.91 11.60 -3.29
C LEU A 94 -35.14 12.15 -4.69
N ASP A 95 -35.71 11.37 -5.60
CA ASP A 95 -35.93 11.78 -6.99
C ASP A 95 -36.94 12.94 -7.06
N ALA A 96 -38.01 12.88 -6.25
CA ALA A 96 -38.97 13.97 -6.13
C ALA A 96 -38.33 15.24 -5.54
N MET A 97 -37.45 15.11 -4.54
CA MET A 97 -36.73 16.26 -3.96
C MET A 97 -35.77 16.91 -4.97
N LEU A 98 -35.02 16.10 -5.72
CA LEU A 98 -34.12 16.56 -6.78
C LEU A 98 -34.88 17.20 -7.95
N ALA A 99 -36.11 16.76 -8.24
CA ALA A 99 -36.97 17.39 -9.23
C ALA A 99 -37.53 18.74 -8.72
N ARG A 100 -37.92 18.81 -7.43
CA ARG A 100 -38.47 20.01 -6.79
C ARG A 100 -37.43 21.12 -6.58
N LYS A 101 -36.16 20.76 -6.38
CA LYS A 101 -35.02 21.67 -6.17
C LYS A 101 -35.31 22.85 -5.22
N PRO A 102 -35.72 22.59 -3.98
CA PRO A 102 -35.91 23.66 -3.02
C PRO A 102 -34.57 24.32 -2.67
N ARG A 103 -34.63 25.51 -2.07
CA ARG A 103 -33.42 26.11 -1.49
C ARG A 103 -32.94 25.29 -0.28
N ILE A 104 -33.86 24.84 0.58
CA ILE A 104 -33.56 24.10 1.79
C ILE A 104 -34.43 22.84 1.87
N ALA A 105 -33.80 21.67 2.00
CA ALA A 105 -34.43 20.39 2.26
C ALA A 105 -34.24 19.97 3.73
N LEU A 106 -35.32 19.56 4.40
CA LEU A 106 -35.24 18.98 5.75
C LEU A 106 -35.22 17.45 5.66
N ILE A 107 -34.15 16.83 6.16
CA ILE A 107 -33.91 15.39 6.11
C ILE A 107 -33.53 14.91 7.51
N ASP A 108 -34.46 14.32 8.25
CA ASP A 108 -34.20 13.83 9.60
C ASP A 108 -33.46 12.48 9.60
N GLU A 109 -32.80 12.16 10.72
CA GLU A 109 -32.05 10.92 10.96
C GLU A 109 -30.96 10.61 9.92
N LEU A 110 -29.88 11.39 9.88
CA LEU A 110 -28.79 11.25 8.89
C LEU A 110 -28.17 9.84 8.81
N ALA A 111 -28.14 9.12 9.94
CA ALA A 111 -27.55 7.78 10.06
C ALA A 111 -28.44 6.65 9.54
N HIS A 112 -29.69 6.95 9.19
CA HIS A 112 -30.68 5.96 8.81
C HIS A 112 -30.22 5.06 7.66
N ARG A 113 -30.53 3.77 7.76
CA ARG A 113 -30.35 2.81 6.67
C ARG A 113 -31.64 2.76 5.83
N ASN A 114 -31.54 3.12 4.57
CA ASN A 114 -32.69 3.16 3.66
C ASN A 114 -33.24 1.75 3.39
N ALA A 115 -34.52 1.67 3.02
CA ALA A 115 -35.16 0.42 2.63
C ALA A 115 -34.40 -0.32 1.50
N PRO A 116 -34.27 -1.66 1.55
CA PRO A 116 -33.62 -2.44 0.50
C PRO A 116 -34.27 -2.22 -0.88
N GLY A 117 -33.47 -1.90 -1.90
CA GLY A 117 -33.95 -1.52 -3.23
C GLY A 117 -34.02 0.00 -3.47
N SER A 118 -33.73 0.82 -2.46
CA SER A 118 -33.48 2.26 -2.61
C SER A 118 -32.19 2.53 -3.40
N ARG A 119 -32.08 3.71 -4.03
CA ARG A 119 -30.92 4.13 -4.83
C ARG A 119 -29.61 4.06 -4.04
N HIS A 120 -29.66 4.47 -2.78
CA HIS A 120 -28.53 4.39 -1.86
C HIS A 120 -28.89 3.59 -0.61
N GLU A 121 -27.89 2.93 -0.01
CA GLU A 121 -28.06 2.13 1.21
C GLU A 121 -28.26 3.01 2.45
N ARG A 122 -27.67 4.20 2.46
CA ARG A 122 -27.65 5.10 3.63
C ARG A 122 -28.18 6.48 3.29
N ARG A 123 -28.96 7.07 4.19
CA ARG A 123 -29.56 8.40 4.01
C ARG A 123 -28.54 9.52 3.85
N TRP A 124 -27.36 9.41 4.47
CA TRP A 124 -26.30 10.39 4.26
C TRP A 124 -25.82 10.45 2.81
N GLN A 125 -25.95 9.37 2.03
CA GLN A 125 -25.62 9.37 0.60
C GLN A 125 -26.65 10.17 -0.20
N ASP A 126 -27.94 10.05 0.15
CA ASP A 126 -29.01 10.88 -0.42
C ASP A 126 -28.77 12.37 -0.14
N VAL A 127 -28.36 12.69 1.10
CA VAL A 127 -28.00 14.05 1.50
C VAL A 127 -26.81 14.57 0.69
N VAL A 128 -25.77 13.75 0.49
CA VAL A 128 -24.63 14.15 -0.35
C VAL A 128 -25.06 14.44 -1.79
N GLU A 129 -25.95 13.63 -2.37
CA GLU A 129 -26.48 13.88 -3.72
C GLU A 129 -27.29 15.18 -3.80
N LEU A 130 -28.10 15.51 -2.78
CA LEU A 130 -28.80 16.78 -2.69
C LEU A 130 -27.83 17.98 -2.61
N LEU A 131 -26.78 17.86 -1.80
CA LEU A 131 -25.75 18.90 -1.69
C LEU A 131 -25.00 19.09 -3.01
N ASP A 132 -24.68 18.00 -3.72
CA ASP A 132 -24.05 18.07 -5.04
C ASP A 132 -24.97 18.69 -6.11
N ALA A 133 -26.30 18.57 -5.94
CA ALA A 133 -27.29 19.26 -6.76
C ALA A 133 -27.49 20.74 -6.41
N GLY A 134 -26.78 21.26 -5.40
CA GLY A 134 -26.87 22.67 -4.97
C GLY A 134 -28.00 22.97 -3.98
N ILE A 135 -28.61 21.96 -3.36
CA ILE A 135 -29.70 22.10 -2.38
C ILE A 135 -29.10 22.13 -0.97
N ASP A 136 -29.43 23.13 -0.16
CA ASP A 136 -29.00 23.14 1.25
C ASP A 136 -29.79 22.11 2.05
N VAL A 137 -29.13 21.35 2.93
CA VAL A 137 -29.78 20.28 3.70
C VAL A 137 -29.66 20.54 5.20
N TYR A 138 -30.80 20.50 5.89
CA TYR A 138 -30.86 20.54 7.35
C TYR A 138 -31.19 19.13 7.84
N THR A 139 -30.34 18.60 8.73
CA THR A 139 -30.46 17.22 9.20
C THR A 139 -30.18 17.07 10.68
N THR A 140 -30.56 15.94 11.27
CA THR A 140 -30.29 15.63 12.66
C THR A 140 -29.47 14.36 12.82
N ILE A 141 -28.61 14.34 13.85
CA ILE A 141 -27.78 13.18 14.18
C ILE A 141 -27.51 13.12 15.69
N ASN A 142 -27.42 11.91 16.24
CA ASN A 142 -26.87 11.70 17.58
C ASN A 142 -25.37 11.42 17.51
N ILE A 143 -24.63 11.84 18.53
CA ILE A 143 -23.17 11.64 18.62
C ILE A 143 -22.75 10.17 18.47
N GLN A 144 -23.60 9.24 18.89
CA GLN A 144 -23.40 7.80 18.82
C GLN A 144 -23.28 7.23 17.38
N HIS A 145 -23.73 7.98 16.38
CA HIS A 145 -23.71 7.54 14.98
C HIS A 145 -22.46 8.03 14.22
N LEU A 146 -21.59 8.83 14.83
CA LEU A 146 -20.31 9.18 14.21
C LEU A 146 -19.39 7.96 14.20
N GLU A 147 -18.85 7.64 13.03
CA GLU A 147 -18.01 6.45 12.83
C GLU A 147 -16.75 6.49 13.69
N SER A 148 -16.04 7.63 13.74
CA SER A 148 -14.84 7.83 14.58
C SER A 148 -15.07 7.61 16.08
N LEU A 149 -16.32 7.73 16.56
CA LEU A 149 -16.68 7.63 17.96
C LEU A 149 -17.31 6.27 18.34
N ASN A 150 -17.52 5.37 17.38
CA ASN A 150 -18.26 4.12 17.62
C ASN A 150 -17.64 3.27 18.75
N ASP A 151 -16.31 3.09 18.74
CA ASP A 151 -15.58 2.33 19.77
C ASP A 151 -15.62 3.01 21.14
N VAL A 152 -15.58 4.34 21.17
CA VAL A 152 -15.69 5.12 22.41
C VAL A 152 -17.09 4.96 23.01
N VAL A 153 -18.11 5.09 22.17
CA VAL A 153 -19.52 4.95 22.56
C VAL A 153 -19.82 3.52 23.02
N TYR A 154 -19.27 2.50 22.37
CA TYR A 154 -19.40 1.10 22.81
C TYR A 154 -18.80 0.88 24.20
N ARG A 155 -17.62 1.45 24.49
CA ARG A 155 -16.99 1.35 25.83
C ARG A 155 -17.80 2.03 26.92
N ILE A 156 -18.49 3.13 26.59
CA ILE A 156 -19.33 3.87 27.54
C ILE A 156 -20.66 3.15 27.76
N THR A 157 -21.34 2.79 26.67
CA THR A 157 -22.75 2.36 26.71
C THR A 157 -22.93 0.85 26.74
N GLY A 158 -21.92 0.07 26.33
CA GLY A 158 -22.00 -1.37 26.15
C GLY A 158 -22.81 -1.81 24.92
N VAL A 159 -23.33 -0.87 24.12
CA VAL A 159 -24.20 -1.13 22.97
C VAL A 159 -23.45 -0.77 21.68
N ARG A 160 -23.37 -1.70 20.73
CA ARG A 160 -22.81 -1.43 19.40
C ARG A 160 -23.84 -0.74 18.52
N VAL A 161 -23.44 0.34 17.87
CA VAL A 161 -24.27 1.09 16.92
C VAL A 161 -23.96 0.60 15.51
N SER A 162 -24.95 0.02 14.82
CA SER A 162 -24.84 -0.51 13.45
C SER A 162 -25.10 0.54 12.35
N GLU A 163 -25.69 1.66 12.74
CA GLU A 163 -25.99 2.80 11.88
C GLU A 163 -24.98 3.90 12.12
N THR A 164 -24.04 4.05 11.19
CA THR A 164 -22.93 5.01 11.28
C THR A 164 -22.92 5.97 10.10
N VAL A 165 -22.37 7.15 10.34
CA VAL A 165 -22.10 8.19 9.36
C VAL A 165 -20.60 8.46 9.35
N PRO A 166 -19.93 8.38 8.18
CA PRO A 166 -18.53 8.72 8.07
C PRO A 166 -18.28 10.19 8.42
N ASP A 167 -17.18 10.47 9.11
CA ASP A 167 -16.79 11.83 9.48
C ASP A 167 -16.60 12.75 8.26
N SER A 168 -16.24 12.20 7.10
CA SER A 168 -16.07 12.96 5.85
C SER A 168 -17.36 13.62 5.34
N VAL A 169 -18.54 13.14 5.74
CA VAL A 169 -19.82 13.81 5.42
C VAL A 169 -19.88 15.20 6.06
N PHE A 170 -19.18 15.39 7.18
CA PHE A 170 -19.09 16.68 7.88
C PHE A 170 -18.09 17.63 7.24
N ASP A 171 -17.33 17.23 6.20
CA ASP A 171 -16.44 18.15 5.49
C ASP A 171 -17.24 19.26 4.76
N ARG A 172 -18.47 18.95 4.33
CA ARG A 172 -19.41 19.91 3.73
C ARG A 172 -20.31 20.63 4.74
N LEU A 173 -20.04 20.46 6.04
CA LEU A 173 -20.76 21.12 7.11
C LEU A 173 -20.47 22.62 7.11
N ARG A 174 -21.53 23.43 7.01
CA ARG A 174 -21.45 24.88 7.20
C ARG A 174 -21.67 25.29 8.65
N ASP A 175 -22.60 24.62 9.32
CA ASP A 175 -23.04 25.01 10.66
C ASP A 175 -23.46 23.77 11.45
N ILE A 176 -23.05 23.73 12.72
CA ILE A 176 -23.39 22.69 13.67
C ILE A 176 -24.09 23.31 14.86
N VAL A 177 -25.33 22.87 15.09
CA VAL A 177 -26.14 23.32 16.22
C VAL A 177 -26.18 22.21 17.25
N LEU A 178 -25.53 22.44 18.38
CA LEU A 178 -25.64 21.53 19.53
C LEU A 178 -27.01 21.71 20.20
N VAL A 179 -27.81 20.65 20.18
CA VAL A 179 -29.08 20.56 20.90
C VAL A 179 -28.82 19.82 22.21
N ASP A 180 -28.56 20.59 23.26
CA ASP A 180 -28.19 20.08 24.57
C ASP A 180 -29.41 19.99 25.51
N LEU A 181 -29.46 18.90 26.29
CA LEU A 181 -30.46 18.70 27.35
C LEU A 181 -29.77 18.03 28.54
N PRO A 182 -29.97 18.52 29.78
CA PRO A 182 -29.39 17.88 30.96
C PRO A 182 -29.80 16.39 31.07
N PRO A 183 -28.89 15.47 31.46
CA PRO A 183 -29.19 14.05 31.56
C PRO A 183 -30.40 13.73 32.44
N ARG A 184 -30.59 14.47 33.54
CA ARG A 184 -31.74 14.31 34.45
C ARG A 184 -33.06 14.60 33.74
N GLU A 185 -33.15 15.70 33.03
CA GLU A 185 -34.34 16.07 32.25
C GLU A 185 -34.60 15.07 31.12
N LEU A 186 -33.55 14.54 30.48
CA LEU A 186 -33.71 13.52 29.45
C LEU A 186 -34.30 12.22 30.01
N ILE A 187 -33.84 11.79 31.20
CA ILE A 187 -34.38 10.63 31.91
C ILE A 187 -35.84 10.87 32.34
N GLU A 188 -36.16 12.06 32.84
CA GLU A 188 -37.53 12.45 33.17
C GLU A 188 -38.44 12.41 31.93
N ARG A 189 -37.97 12.90 30.78
CA ARG A 189 -38.71 12.82 29.51
C ARG A 189 -38.92 11.37 29.06
N LEU A 190 -37.97 10.48 29.31
CA LEU A 190 -38.13 9.05 29.04
C LEU A 190 -39.20 8.44 29.96
N GLN A 191 -39.17 8.74 31.27
CA GLN A 191 -40.16 8.26 32.24
C GLN A 191 -41.58 8.78 31.95
N GLN A 192 -41.69 9.99 31.40
CA GLN A 192 -42.96 10.58 30.97
C GLN A 192 -43.47 10.05 29.62
N GLY A 193 -42.78 9.08 29.00
CA GLY A 193 -43.14 8.54 27.69
C GLY A 193 -42.93 9.53 26.52
N LYS A 194 -42.20 10.63 26.74
CA LYS A 194 -41.92 11.64 25.71
C LYS A 194 -40.74 11.25 24.82
N VAL A 195 -40.01 10.19 25.14
CA VAL A 195 -38.94 9.61 24.31
C VAL A 195 -39.41 8.24 23.83
N TYR A 196 -39.55 8.09 22.51
CA TYR A 196 -39.95 6.81 21.92
C TYR A 196 -38.80 5.81 22.00
N VAL A 197 -39.14 4.60 22.43
CA VAL A 197 -38.25 3.45 22.56
C VAL A 197 -39.03 2.28 21.93
N PRO A 198 -38.61 1.71 20.79
CA PRO A 198 -39.30 0.57 20.22
C PRO A 198 -39.32 -0.60 21.22
N GLU A 199 -40.49 -1.23 21.40
CA GLU A 199 -40.74 -2.24 22.46
C GLU A 199 -39.74 -3.41 22.43
N GLN A 200 -39.19 -3.73 21.26
CA GLN A 200 -38.22 -4.81 21.05
C GLN A 200 -36.82 -4.52 21.63
N ALA A 201 -36.53 -3.29 22.09
CA ALA A 201 -35.21 -2.85 22.58
C ALA A 201 -35.19 -2.37 24.03
N ALA A 202 -36.25 -2.62 24.82
CA ALA A 202 -36.41 -2.05 26.17
C ALA A 202 -35.25 -2.36 27.14
N HIS A 203 -34.70 -3.58 27.10
CA HIS A 203 -33.58 -3.98 27.99
C HIS A 203 -32.23 -3.35 27.62
N ALA A 204 -31.92 -3.23 26.32
CA ALA A 204 -30.68 -2.59 25.86
C ALA A 204 -30.71 -1.07 26.08
N LEU A 205 -31.89 -0.46 26.00
CA LEU A 205 -32.08 0.98 26.17
C LEU A 205 -32.02 1.41 27.64
N GLN A 206 -32.37 0.55 28.61
CA GLN A 206 -32.16 0.85 30.04
C GLN A 206 -30.69 1.01 30.41
N ALA A 207 -29.79 0.20 29.84
CA ALA A 207 -28.34 0.36 30.02
C ALA A 207 -27.81 1.62 29.32
N PHE A 208 -28.39 1.97 28.17
CA PHE A 208 -28.02 3.16 27.41
C PHE A 208 -28.39 4.48 28.14
N PHE A 209 -29.61 4.57 28.68
CA PHE A 209 -30.14 5.77 29.36
C PHE A 209 -29.76 5.87 30.84
N SER A 210 -28.51 5.57 31.19
CA SER A 210 -27.99 5.80 32.55
C SER A 210 -27.43 7.23 32.70
N PRO A 211 -27.48 7.84 33.91
CA PRO A 211 -26.94 9.17 34.15
C PRO A 211 -25.46 9.32 33.76
N SER A 212 -24.65 8.29 34.01
CA SER A 212 -23.22 8.29 33.65
C SER A 212 -23.02 8.27 32.14
N ASN A 213 -23.76 7.42 31.44
CA ASN A 213 -23.61 7.26 29.98
C ASN A 213 -24.08 8.51 29.25
N LEU A 214 -25.23 9.07 29.66
CA LEU A 214 -25.73 10.32 29.09
C LEU A 214 -24.82 11.51 29.38
N THR A 215 -24.17 11.56 30.55
CA THR A 215 -23.18 12.61 30.86
C THR A 215 -21.97 12.50 29.94
N ALA A 216 -21.45 11.29 29.73
CA ALA A 216 -20.31 11.06 28.84
C ALA A 216 -20.67 11.35 27.37
N LEU A 217 -21.84 10.92 26.89
CA LEU A 217 -22.32 11.24 25.53
C LEU A 217 -22.55 12.75 25.35
N ARG A 218 -23.02 13.45 26.38
CA ARG A 218 -23.17 14.91 26.38
C ARG A 218 -21.83 15.62 26.28
N GLU A 219 -20.84 15.17 27.05
CA GLU A 219 -19.47 15.68 26.97
C GLU A 219 -18.86 15.46 25.58
N LEU A 220 -19.01 14.26 25.01
CA LEU A 220 -18.56 13.96 23.65
C LEU A 220 -19.24 14.88 22.62
N ALA A 221 -20.56 15.09 22.71
CA ALA A 221 -21.27 15.98 21.81
C ALA A 221 -20.78 17.44 21.91
N MET A 222 -20.48 17.92 23.11
CA MET A 222 -19.90 19.26 23.33
C MET A 222 -18.49 19.37 22.77
N GLN A 223 -17.63 18.37 23.00
CA GLN A 223 -16.26 18.33 22.48
C GLN A 223 -16.26 18.33 20.95
N THR A 224 -17.08 17.48 20.31
CA THR A 224 -17.20 17.42 18.84
C THR A 224 -17.69 18.74 18.25
N ALA A 225 -18.70 19.37 18.85
CA ALA A 225 -19.17 20.69 18.40
C ALA A 225 -18.06 21.76 18.55
N ALA A 226 -17.36 21.77 19.69
CA ALA A 226 -16.28 22.73 19.94
C ALA A 226 -15.08 22.55 19.00
N ASP A 227 -14.67 21.31 18.75
CA ASP A 227 -13.54 21.00 17.87
C ASP A 227 -13.84 21.40 16.42
N ARG A 228 -15.09 21.25 15.98
CA ARG A 228 -15.53 21.68 14.64
C ARG A 228 -15.61 23.19 14.51
N VAL A 229 -16.18 23.90 15.49
CA VAL A 229 -16.14 25.37 15.51
C VAL A 229 -14.68 25.87 15.51
N GLY A 230 -13.79 25.16 16.19
CA GLY A 230 -12.35 25.45 16.19
C GLY A 230 -11.65 25.19 14.84
N SER A 231 -12.01 24.14 14.09
CA SER A 231 -11.49 23.92 12.74
C SER A 231 -11.96 24.99 11.76
N ASP A 232 -13.25 25.33 11.78
CA ASP A 232 -13.84 26.28 10.84
C ASP A 232 -13.29 27.70 11.06
N LEU A 233 -13.07 28.10 12.32
CA LEU A 233 -12.44 29.39 12.64
C LEU A 233 -10.99 29.47 12.12
N ARG A 234 -10.21 28.40 12.30
CA ARG A 234 -8.83 28.35 11.81
C ARG A 234 -8.80 28.45 10.29
N GLU A 235 -9.63 27.69 9.60
CA GLU A 235 -9.69 27.66 8.15
C GLU A 235 -10.10 29.02 7.57
N ALA A 236 -11.11 29.67 8.16
CA ALA A 236 -11.53 31.02 7.77
C ALA A 236 -10.44 32.08 8.02
N GLN A 237 -9.65 31.94 9.08
CA GLN A 237 -8.52 32.84 9.37
C GLN A 237 -7.36 32.61 8.38
N PHE A 238 -7.06 31.35 8.05
CA PHE A 238 -6.03 30.98 7.07
C PHE A 238 -6.39 31.46 5.66
N ALA A 239 -7.65 31.30 5.23
CA ALA A 239 -8.13 31.83 3.95
C ALA A 239 -7.97 33.36 3.83
N ARG A 240 -8.08 34.08 4.96
CA ARG A 240 -7.87 35.54 5.06
C ARG A 240 -6.42 35.96 5.29
N GLY A 241 -5.47 35.02 5.37
CA GLY A 241 -4.05 35.30 5.61
C GLY A 241 -3.76 35.86 7.01
N LEU A 242 -4.66 35.66 7.97
CA LEU A 242 -4.46 36.09 9.36
C LEU A 242 -3.75 34.98 10.15
N PRO A 243 -2.80 35.31 11.05
CA PRO A 243 -2.21 34.32 11.95
C PRO A 243 -3.32 33.73 12.83
N GLY A 244 -3.54 32.42 12.71
CA GLY A 244 -4.59 31.72 13.43
C GLY A 244 -4.43 31.89 14.93
N VAL A 245 -5.49 32.29 15.63
CA VAL A 245 -5.50 32.36 17.09
C VAL A 245 -5.92 30.98 17.61
N PRO A 246 -5.00 30.16 18.15
CA PRO A 246 -5.34 28.83 18.64
C PRO A 246 -6.20 28.92 19.92
N LEU A 247 -7.40 28.35 19.90
CA LEU A 247 -8.27 28.25 21.09
C LEU A 247 -7.76 27.18 22.09
N ARG A 248 -7.08 26.12 21.62
CA ARG A 248 -6.37 25.14 22.47
C ARG A 248 -4.89 25.48 22.54
N ARG A 249 -4.40 25.74 23.75
CA ARG A 249 -3.09 26.35 24.05
C ARG A 249 -1.99 25.30 24.25
N GLY A 250 -1.14 25.06 23.25
CA GLY A 250 -0.07 24.04 23.31
C GLY A 250 1.18 24.44 24.11
N VAL A 251 1.96 23.46 24.57
CA VAL A 251 3.24 23.65 25.30
C VAL A 251 4.44 23.22 24.45
N LEU A 252 5.39 24.12 24.21
CA LEU A 252 6.62 23.84 23.47
C LEU A 252 7.82 23.73 24.42
N VAL A 253 8.72 22.79 24.17
CA VAL A 253 9.93 22.56 24.98
C VAL A 253 11.15 22.61 24.08
N ALA A 254 12.05 23.55 24.32
CA ALA A 254 13.32 23.60 23.58
C ALA A 254 14.43 22.86 24.36
N ILE A 255 15.05 21.87 23.72
CA ILE A 255 16.18 21.10 24.27
C ILE A 255 17.46 21.34 23.45
N ASP A 256 18.62 21.30 24.11
CA ASP A 256 19.93 21.63 23.51
C ASP A 256 20.98 20.51 23.61
N GLY A 257 20.69 19.40 24.29
CA GLY A 257 21.62 18.29 24.46
C GLY A 257 22.81 18.60 25.39
N ARG A 258 22.67 19.57 26.30
CA ARG A 258 23.77 20.05 27.17
C ARG A 258 23.66 19.65 28.65
N GLY A 259 23.04 18.52 28.93
CA GLY A 259 22.96 17.88 30.25
C GLY A 259 21.63 18.07 30.98
N GLN A 260 20.63 18.66 30.33
CA GLN A 260 19.35 19.05 30.95
C GLN A 260 18.12 18.62 30.13
N SER A 261 18.32 17.99 28.98
CA SER A 261 17.25 17.75 27.99
C SER A 261 16.14 16.85 28.54
N GLU A 262 16.48 15.69 29.12
CA GLU A 262 15.48 14.80 29.74
C GLU A 262 14.71 15.45 30.90
N TYR A 263 15.38 16.28 31.70
CA TYR A 263 14.74 16.95 32.83
C TYR A 263 13.71 17.98 32.34
N LEU A 264 14.05 18.75 31.29
CA LEU A 264 13.12 19.67 30.64
C LEU A 264 11.89 18.95 30.09
N VAL A 265 12.09 17.79 29.46
CA VAL A 265 10.99 16.93 28.98
C VAL A 265 10.06 16.52 30.14
N ARG A 266 10.59 16.08 31.29
CA ARG A 266 9.78 15.74 32.46
C ARG A 266 9.05 16.94 33.06
N VAL A 267 9.67 18.12 33.08
CA VAL A 267 9.01 19.35 33.55
C VAL A 267 7.88 19.75 32.62
N ALA A 268 8.12 19.70 31.31
CA ALA A 268 7.12 20.03 30.33
C ALA A 268 5.92 19.08 30.32
N ARG A 269 6.14 17.76 30.45
CA ARG A 269 5.04 16.80 30.61
C ARG A 269 4.13 17.17 31.79
N ARG A 270 4.72 17.51 32.94
CA ARG A 270 3.94 17.96 34.13
C ARG A 270 3.20 19.27 33.88
N LEU A 271 3.78 20.19 33.11
CA LEU A 271 3.14 21.46 32.76
C LEU A 271 1.97 21.25 31.79
N ALA A 272 2.16 20.40 30.79
CA ALA A 272 1.16 20.00 29.81
C ALA A 272 -0.02 19.27 30.47
N GLU A 273 0.27 18.34 31.39
CA GLU A 273 -0.72 17.60 32.18
C GLU A 273 -1.62 18.52 33.00
N ARG A 274 -1.03 19.52 33.69
CA ARG A 274 -1.79 20.50 34.47
C ARG A 274 -2.68 21.42 33.63
N ARG A 275 -2.39 21.52 32.33
CA ARG A 275 -3.08 22.43 31.40
C ARG A 275 -4.01 21.70 30.44
N ASP A 276 -4.07 20.37 30.53
CA ASP A 276 -4.73 19.51 29.56
C ASP A 276 -4.39 19.90 28.11
N ALA A 277 -3.10 20.14 27.87
CA ALA A 277 -2.59 20.74 26.65
C ALA A 277 -1.70 19.76 25.87
N PRO A 278 -1.78 19.74 24.52
CA PRO A 278 -0.80 19.04 23.71
C PRO A 278 0.58 19.68 23.88
N TRP A 279 1.64 18.86 23.78
CA TRP A 279 2.99 19.33 23.99
C TRP A 279 4.01 18.74 23.01
N THR A 280 4.98 19.57 22.67
CA THR A 280 5.99 19.26 21.64
C THR A 280 7.38 19.57 22.16
N VAL A 281 8.32 18.65 21.92
CA VAL A 281 9.73 18.79 22.24
C VAL A 281 10.49 19.06 20.95
N VAL A 282 11.27 20.15 20.93
CA VAL A 282 12.02 20.58 19.76
C VAL A 282 13.49 20.80 20.05
N THR A 283 14.34 20.51 19.07
CA THR A 283 15.75 20.92 19.05
C THR A 283 16.01 21.75 17.80
N VAL A 284 16.81 22.81 17.91
CA VAL A 284 17.17 23.63 16.74
C VAL A 284 18.58 23.29 16.29
N GLN A 285 18.72 22.76 15.07
CA GLN A 285 20.01 22.46 14.46
C GLN A 285 20.53 23.66 13.68
N SER A 286 21.49 24.38 14.27
CA SER A 286 22.15 25.54 13.65
C SER A 286 23.39 25.12 12.86
N GLY A 287 23.25 24.44 11.72
CA GLY A 287 24.29 24.21 10.69
C GLY A 287 25.66 23.57 11.10
N LYS A 288 25.89 23.32 12.39
CA LYS A 288 27.06 22.65 12.96
C LYS A 288 26.60 21.29 13.48
N PRO A 289 27.25 20.18 13.10
CA PRO A 289 26.88 18.86 13.60
C PRO A 289 27.10 18.82 15.12
N ALA A 290 26.08 18.32 15.84
CA ALA A 290 26.18 18.06 17.26
C ALA A 290 27.26 17.00 17.52
N GLY A 291 28.03 17.13 18.58
CA GLY A 291 28.99 16.10 18.98
C GLY A 291 28.28 14.80 19.37
N ALA A 292 28.95 13.64 19.26
CA ALA A 292 28.33 12.34 19.52
C ALA A 292 27.63 12.25 20.90
N ALA A 293 28.23 12.84 21.95
CA ALA A 293 27.63 12.89 23.29
C ALA A 293 26.39 13.81 23.37
N GLN A 294 26.39 14.92 22.63
CA GLN A 294 25.25 15.85 22.56
C GLN A 294 24.08 15.22 21.79
N GLN A 295 24.37 14.54 20.67
CA GLN A 295 23.36 13.84 19.89
C GLN A 295 22.70 12.72 20.69
N LEU A 296 23.50 11.93 21.43
CA LEU A 296 22.99 10.87 22.31
C LEU A 296 21.99 11.40 23.35
N GLU A 297 22.27 12.54 23.97
CA GLU A 297 21.35 13.14 24.95
C GLU A 297 20.06 13.64 24.29
N LEU A 298 20.14 14.23 23.09
CA LEU A 298 18.97 14.64 22.33
C LEU A 298 18.09 13.44 21.96
N ASP A 299 18.70 12.34 21.50
CA ASP A 299 18.00 11.11 21.14
C ASP A 299 17.30 10.51 22.37
N HIS A 300 17.96 10.48 23.54
CA HIS A 300 17.36 10.05 24.80
C HIS A 300 16.17 10.94 25.22
N ALA A 301 16.30 12.26 25.09
CA ALA A 301 15.25 13.20 25.43
C ALA A 301 14.03 13.06 24.48
N PHE A 302 14.25 12.86 23.18
CA PHE A 302 13.18 12.57 22.24
C PHE A 302 12.50 11.23 22.48
N ALA A 303 13.27 10.17 22.76
CA ALA A 303 12.71 8.87 23.13
C ALA A 303 11.87 8.97 24.42
N LEU A 304 12.32 9.76 25.40
CA LEU A 304 11.54 10.05 26.61
C LEU A 304 10.26 10.82 26.31
N ALA A 305 10.32 11.83 25.43
CA ALA A 305 9.15 12.61 25.04
C ALA A 305 8.06 11.75 24.39
N ARG A 306 8.44 10.89 23.43
CA ARG A 306 7.50 9.95 22.77
C ARG A 306 6.87 8.98 23.75
N ARG A 307 7.65 8.41 24.69
CA ARG A 307 7.12 7.53 25.75
C ARG A 307 6.11 8.22 26.66
N LEU A 308 6.24 9.54 26.84
CA LEU A 308 5.33 10.36 27.65
C LEU A 308 4.18 10.98 26.82
N GLY A 309 4.00 10.56 25.57
CA GLY A 309 2.93 11.05 24.69
C GLY A 309 3.16 12.45 24.12
N GLY A 310 4.41 12.93 24.08
CA GLY A 310 4.77 14.22 23.49
C GLY A 310 5.25 14.09 22.04
N MET A 311 4.96 15.09 21.21
CA MET A 311 5.48 15.18 19.85
C MET A 311 6.96 15.58 19.86
N THR A 312 7.74 15.15 18.86
CA THR A 312 9.17 15.47 18.75
C THR A 312 9.52 15.99 17.38
N GLU A 313 10.19 17.12 17.28
CA GLU A 313 10.57 17.71 15.99
C GLU A 313 11.99 18.30 16.02
N VAL A 314 12.67 18.24 14.88
CA VAL A 314 13.97 18.88 14.69
C VAL A 314 13.77 20.10 13.79
N LEU A 315 14.04 21.28 14.33
CA LEU A 315 13.90 22.54 13.60
C LEU A 315 15.23 22.92 12.95
N HIS A 316 15.16 23.42 11.72
CA HIS A 316 16.31 23.91 10.98
C HIS A 316 16.23 25.44 10.84
N GLY A 317 17.28 26.15 11.26
CA GLY A 317 17.30 27.61 11.19
C GLY A 317 18.65 28.22 11.54
N GLY A 318 18.95 29.38 10.95
CA GLY A 318 20.16 30.15 11.25
C GLY A 318 20.11 30.83 12.63
N SER A 319 18.89 31.14 13.11
CA SER A 319 18.61 31.71 14.42
C SER A 319 17.72 30.77 15.22
N ILE A 320 18.17 30.40 16.43
CA ILE A 320 17.42 29.53 17.34
C ILE A 320 16.10 30.20 17.76
N VAL A 321 16.12 31.51 17.99
CA VAL A 321 14.96 32.27 18.44
C VAL A 321 13.89 32.33 17.36
N GLU A 322 14.27 32.65 16.13
CA GLU A 322 13.32 32.73 15.01
C GLU A 322 12.72 31.36 14.71
N ALA A 323 13.54 30.30 14.66
CA ALA A 323 13.04 28.95 14.45
C ALA A 323 12.03 28.51 15.54
N LEU A 324 12.30 28.83 16.81
CA LEU A 324 11.38 28.51 17.91
C LEU A 324 10.09 29.33 17.84
N LEU A 325 10.16 30.63 17.56
CA LEU A 325 8.98 31.50 17.49
C LEU A 325 8.12 31.19 16.25
N ASP A 326 8.74 30.89 15.10
CA ASP A 326 8.04 30.50 13.87
C ASP A 326 7.33 29.15 14.03
N HIS A 327 7.97 28.19 14.71
CA HIS A 327 7.32 26.94 15.06
C HIS A 327 6.19 27.16 16.09
N ALA A 328 6.42 27.99 17.11
CA ALA A 328 5.40 28.31 18.11
C ALA A 328 4.15 28.95 17.49
N ALA A 329 4.33 29.87 16.54
CA ALA A 329 3.24 30.54 15.84
C ALA A 329 2.43 29.57 14.96
N ARG A 330 3.10 28.69 14.20
CA ARG A 330 2.45 27.71 13.32
C ARG A 330 1.72 26.61 14.08
N SER A 331 2.31 26.15 15.19
CA SER A 331 1.78 25.05 16.00
C SER A 331 0.80 25.49 17.09
N GLY A 332 0.42 26.78 17.12
CA GLY A 332 -0.54 27.30 18.09
C GLY A 332 -0.09 27.19 19.55
N ILE A 333 1.20 27.35 19.81
CA ILE A 333 1.80 27.22 21.14
C ILE A 333 1.48 28.46 21.97
N SER A 334 1.19 28.30 23.27
CA SER A 334 1.01 29.44 24.19
C SER A 334 2.13 29.56 25.22
N ALA A 335 2.85 28.46 25.50
CA ALA A 335 3.88 28.40 26.52
C ALA A 335 5.15 27.74 25.98
N ILE A 336 6.30 28.36 26.24
CA ILE A 336 7.61 27.87 25.83
C ILE A 336 8.46 27.58 27.07
N VAL A 337 8.87 26.32 27.22
CA VAL A 337 9.74 25.84 28.28
C VAL A 337 11.18 25.76 27.76
N ILE A 338 12.10 26.45 28.43
CA ILE A 338 13.52 26.48 28.07
C ILE A 338 14.43 26.24 29.27
N GLY A 339 15.56 25.57 29.04
CA GLY A 339 16.62 25.45 30.04
C GLY A 339 17.42 26.75 30.18
N ARG A 340 17.93 27.02 31.39
CA ARG A 340 18.83 28.16 31.62
C ARG A 340 20.16 27.97 30.88
N THR A 341 20.37 28.71 29.78
CA THR A 341 21.61 28.63 28.99
C THR A 341 22.78 29.32 29.73
N ARG A 342 23.93 28.65 29.83
CA ARG A 342 25.14 29.18 30.49
C ARG A 342 25.98 29.96 29.48
N GLU A 343 25.86 31.29 29.47
CA GLU A 343 26.59 32.17 28.54
C GLU A 343 27.79 32.91 29.17
N ARG A 344 28.76 33.28 28.32
CA ARG A 344 29.98 34.03 28.70
C ARG A 344 29.60 35.39 29.33
N PRO A 345 30.36 35.91 30.32
CA PRO A 345 30.05 37.20 30.96
C PRO A 345 29.95 38.36 29.94
N ILE A 346 30.75 38.32 28.88
CA ILE A 346 30.73 39.32 27.79
C ILE A 346 29.42 39.26 26.97
N ALA A 347 28.82 38.07 26.78
CA ALA A 347 27.57 37.91 26.05
C ALA A 347 26.35 38.46 26.84
N ARG A 348 26.43 38.42 28.18
CA ARG A 348 25.45 39.08 29.06
C ARG A 348 25.54 40.60 29.00
N LEU A 349 26.74 41.15 28.86
CA LEU A 349 26.94 42.60 28.77
C LEU A 349 26.38 43.19 27.45
N LEU A 350 26.29 42.38 26.40
CA LEU A 350 25.85 42.77 25.06
C LEU A 350 24.38 42.38 24.74
N ASN A 351 23.56 41.98 25.72
CA ASN A 351 22.13 41.61 25.55
C ASN A 351 21.83 40.56 24.46
N ARG A 352 22.75 39.62 24.20
CA ARG A 352 22.59 38.61 23.12
C ARG A 352 22.07 37.25 23.57
N THR A 353 21.56 37.11 24.80
CA THR A 353 21.20 35.79 25.34
C THR A 353 19.91 35.21 24.75
N LEU A 354 19.83 33.89 24.59
CA LEU A 354 18.63 33.21 24.05
C LEU A 354 17.36 33.58 24.83
N THR A 355 17.46 33.54 26.17
CA THR A 355 16.36 33.90 27.08
C THR A 355 15.90 35.34 26.88
N GLN A 356 16.83 36.27 26.69
CA GLN A 356 16.50 37.69 26.59
C GLN A 356 15.95 38.07 25.21
N GLN A 357 16.45 37.43 24.16
CA GLN A 357 15.89 37.56 22.82
C GLN A 357 14.46 36.98 22.74
N LEU A 358 14.19 35.86 23.41
CA LEU A 358 12.84 35.29 23.51
C LEU A 358 11.90 36.19 24.32
N ILE A 359 12.36 36.82 25.40
CA ILE A 359 11.55 37.79 26.16
C ILE A 359 11.26 39.04 25.31
N GLN A 360 12.22 39.54 24.54
CA GLN A 360 12.05 40.74 23.70
C GLN A 360 11.15 40.51 22.48
N ARG A 361 11.31 39.37 21.79
CA ARG A 361 10.59 39.06 20.53
C ARG A 361 9.33 38.21 20.72
N GLY A 362 9.23 37.49 21.83
CA GLY A 362 8.16 36.52 22.12
C GLY A 362 7.21 36.96 23.23
N ALA A 363 6.96 38.27 23.39
CA ALA A 363 6.17 38.84 24.49
C ALA A 363 4.74 38.27 24.63
N HIS A 364 4.20 37.62 23.59
CA HIS A 364 2.87 37.01 23.58
C HIS A 364 2.86 35.54 24.07
N TYR A 365 4.03 34.95 24.36
CA TYR A 365 4.17 33.59 24.86
C TYR A 365 4.56 33.56 26.33
N GLU A 366 3.99 32.62 27.09
CA GLU A 366 4.43 32.37 28.47
C GLU A 366 5.78 31.64 28.45
N LEU A 367 6.82 32.26 29.03
CA LEU A 367 8.17 31.69 29.08
C LEU A 367 8.46 31.06 30.46
N THR A 368 8.66 29.75 30.48
CA THR A 368 9.07 29.00 31.69
C THR A 368 10.56 28.63 31.61
N ILE A 369 11.36 29.21 32.50
CA ILE A 369 12.82 28.98 32.53
C ILE A 369 13.16 28.01 33.67
N VAL A 370 13.81 26.90 33.33
CA VAL A 370 14.12 25.81 34.26
C VAL A 370 15.64 25.70 34.46
N SER A 371 16.11 25.59 35.71
CA SER A 371 17.53 25.42 36.03
C SER A 371 17.82 24.08 36.73
N THR A 372 18.88 23.38 36.32
CA THR A 372 19.32 22.12 36.97
C THR A 372 20.62 22.29 37.78
N PRO A 373 20.73 21.71 38.98
CA PRO A 373 21.96 21.74 39.79
C PRO A 373 23.12 20.91 39.22
N ALA A 374 22.84 19.79 38.55
CA ALA A 374 23.84 18.80 38.12
C ALA A 374 24.72 19.25 36.93
N ALA A 375 24.23 20.19 36.11
CA ALA A 375 24.98 20.74 34.97
C ALA A 375 26.22 21.56 35.39
N ARG A 376 26.29 22.04 36.64
CA ARG A 376 27.46 22.78 37.16
C ARG A 376 28.70 21.91 37.36
N ALA A 377 28.54 20.63 37.70
CA ALA A 377 29.64 19.75 38.11
C ALA A 377 30.40 19.12 36.92
N ARG A 378 29.70 18.70 35.86
CA ARG A 378 30.33 18.01 34.72
C ARG A 378 31.11 18.93 33.77
N SER A 379 30.74 20.21 33.65
CA SER A 379 31.38 21.13 32.69
C SER A 379 32.82 21.54 33.07
N ARG A 380 33.25 21.31 34.32
CA ARG A 380 34.66 21.50 34.73
C ARG A 380 35.58 20.41 34.17
N ARG A 381 35.04 19.25 33.76
CA ARG A 381 35.83 18.14 33.20
C ARG A 381 36.08 18.27 31.69
N SER A 382 35.13 18.79 30.90
CA SER A 382 35.28 18.82 29.43
C SER A 382 36.31 19.84 28.91
N LEU A 383 36.71 20.83 29.71
CA LEU A 383 37.80 21.75 29.35
C LEU A 383 39.18 21.08 29.37
N ARG A 384 39.32 19.89 29.99
CA ARG A 384 40.56 19.12 30.01
C ARG A 384 40.78 18.21 28.79
N GLU A 385 39.76 17.92 27.98
CA GLU A 385 39.82 16.94 26.88
C GLU A 385 40.11 17.54 25.49
N LEU A 386 40.26 18.87 25.36
CA LEU A 386 40.60 19.53 24.09
C LEU A 386 42.09 19.43 23.69
N GLY A 387 42.93 18.75 24.47
CA GLY A 387 44.34 18.52 24.19
C GLY A 387 44.60 17.20 23.46
N GLY A 388 44.29 17.12 22.17
CA GLY A 388 44.73 15.98 21.33
C GLY A 388 46.24 16.02 21.11
N SER A 389 46.94 14.94 21.49
CA SER A 389 48.39 14.76 21.30
C SER A 389 48.83 14.97 19.84
N LEU A 390 49.94 15.69 19.64
CA LEU A 390 50.60 15.90 18.35
C LEU A 390 51.16 14.58 17.81
N GLY A 391 50.69 14.14 16.63
CA GLY A 391 51.26 12.97 15.96
C GLY A 391 52.61 13.30 15.32
N ALA A 392 53.60 12.41 15.43
CA ALA A 392 54.96 12.64 14.91
C ALA A 392 54.99 13.00 13.41
N ARG A 393 54.09 12.42 12.60
CA ARG A 393 53.95 12.73 11.16
C ARG A 393 53.48 14.17 10.89
N ASP A 394 52.65 14.71 11.77
CA ASP A 394 52.12 16.07 11.62
C ASP A 394 53.22 17.12 11.95
N ALA A 395 54.09 16.80 12.91
CA ALA A 395 55.24 17.65 13.26
C ALA A 395 56.34 17.63 12.19
N THR A 396 56.64 16.47 11.59
CA THR A 396 57.65 16.38 10.52
C THR A 396 57.24 17.13 9.25
N LEU A 397 55.96 17.08 8.87
CA LEU A 397 55.43 17.84 7.75
C LEU A 397 55.52 19.36 7.97
N ALA A 398 55.23 19.84 9.19
CA ALA A 398 55.36 21.25 9.55
C ALA A 398 56.82 21.73 9.47
N LEU A 399 57.77 20.92 9.93
CA LEU A 399 59.21 21.21 9.84
C LEU A 399 59.69 21.25 8.39
N MET A 400 59.35 20.24 7.56
CA MET A 400 59.76 20.22 6.15
C MET A 400 59.19 21.40 5.36
N ALA A 401 57.93 21.76 5.59
CA ALA A 401 57.32 22.91 4.93
C ALA A 401 57.99 24.23 5.31
N THR A 402 58.36 24.38 6.59
CA THR A 402 59.09 25.56 7.06
C THR A 402 60.49 25.64 6.43
N ALA A 403 61.20 24.51 6.35
CA ALA A 403 62.52 24.45 5.72
C ALA A 403 62.46 24.79 4.21
N LEU A 404 61.48 24.24 3.49
CA LEU A 404 61.26 24.54 2.07
C LEU A 404 60.89 26.00 1.84
N ALA A 405 60.02 26.57 2.68
CA ALA A 405 59.64 27.99 2.60
C ALA A 405 60.84 28.90 2.84
N THR A 406 61.71 28.54 3.79
CA THR A 406 62.94 29.28 4.09
C THR A 406 63.94 29.21 2.94
N ALA A 407 64.17 28.03 2.36
CA ALA A 407 65.06 27.86 1.21
C ALA A 407 64.55 28.61 -0.03
N PHE A 408 63.23 28.56 -0.27
CA PHE A 408 62.61 29.30 -1.36
C PHE A 408 62.66 30.82 -1.13
N GLY A 409 62.38 31.28 0.10
CA GLY A 409 62.52 32.67 0.48
C GLY A 409 63.93 33.20 0.22
N TRP A 410 64.96 32.44 0.59
CA TRP A 410 66.36 32.79 0.32
C TRP A 410 66.69 32.88 -1.17
N ALA A 411 66.17 31.96 -1.99
CA ALA A 411 66.34 31.99 -3.45
C ALA A 411 65.64 33.21 -4.08
N VAL A 412 64.42 33.52 -3.64
CA VAL A 412 63.65 34.68 -4.11
C VAL A 412 64.33 35.98 -3.71
N GLU A 413 64.84 36.08 -2.48
CA GLU A 413 65.60 37.26 -2.04
C GLU A 413 66.84 37.48 -2.93
N ARG A 414 67.58 36.41 -3.24
CA ARG A 414 68.81 36.47 -4.03
C ARG A 414 68.58 36.83 -5.50
N TRP A 415 67.45 36.44 -6.08
CA TRP A 415 67.19 36.60 -7.52
C TRP A 415 66.17 37.68 -7.87
N ALA A 416 65.18 37.94 -7.01
CA ALA A 416 64.08 38.86 -7.28
C ALA A 416 64.16 40.17 -6.49
N GLY A 417 65.00 40.26 -5.45
CA GLY A 417 65.21 41.50 -4.68
C GLY A 417 63.95 42.02 -3.99
N LEU A 418 63.03 41.14 -3.58
CA LEU A 418 61.80 41.51 -2.89
C LEU A 418 62.06 41.74 -1.38
N ASP A 419 61.63 42.90 -0.87
CA ASP A 419 61.81 43.27 0.55
C ASP A 419 60.81 42.58 1.49
N ASP A 420 59.64 42.15 0.99
CA ASP A 420 58.62 41.45 1.78
C ASP A 420 58.40 40.01 1.27
N LEU A 421 58.93 39.05 2.02
CA LEU A 421 58.84 37.62 1.72
C LEU A 421 57.74 36.92 2.53
N SER A 422 56.92 37.67 3.28
CA SER A 422 55.87 37.10 4.15
C SER A 422 54.85 36.28 3.36
N ALA A 423 54.57 36.64 2.11
CA ALA A 423 53.65 35.91 1.23
C ALA A 423 54.08 34.45 0.99
N VAL A 424 55.39 34.17 0.85
CA VAL A 424 55.92 32.81 0.63
C VAL A 424 55.58 31.90 1.81
N PHE A 425 55.81 32.40 3.02
CA PHE A 425 55.55 31.68 4.25
C PHE A 425 54.05 31.54 4.52
N ILE A 426 53.23 32.54 4.17
CA ILE A 426 51.76 32.44 4.27
C ILE A 426 51.25 31.31 3.37
N VAL A 427 51.74 31.22 2.13
CA VAL A 427 51.37 30.14 1.20
C VAL A 427 51.75 28.77 1.77
N ALA A 428 52.95 28.63 2.35
CA ALA A 428 53.37 27.39 3.00
C ALA A 428 52.45 26.99 4.17
N VAL A 429 52.10 27.95 5.04
CA VAL A 429 51.16 27.74 6.15
C VAL A 429 49.78 27.35 5.64
N VAL A 430 49.27 27.99 4.58
CA VAL A 430 47.96 27.68 3.98
C VAL A 430 47.94 26.26 3.39
N ILE A 431 49.00 25.84 2.69
CA ILE A 431 49.10 24.48 2.13
C ILE A 431 49.09 23.43 3.23
N ILE A 432 49.86 23.63 4.31
CA ILE A 432 49.88 22.71 5.44
C ILE A 432 48.55 22.71 6.18
N ALA A 433 47.95 23.88 6.40
CA ALA A 433 46.64 23.99 7.02
C ALA A 433 45.55 23.28 6.22
N ALA A 434 45.62 23.31 4.87
CA ALA A 434 44.68 22.60 4.01
C ALA A 434 44.80 21.06 4.05
N ARG A 435 45.99 20.53 4.35
CA ARG A 435 46.27 19.08 4.30
C ARG A 435 46.37 18.40 5.67
N THR A 436 46.58 19.14 6.76
CA THR A 436 46.87 18.58 8.08
C THR A 436 45.84 18.99 9.14
N ARG A 437 46.04 18.56 10.40
CA ARG A 437 45.15 18.89 11.53
C ARG A 437 45.42 20.32 12.02
N MET A 438 44.44 20.93 12.70
CA MET A 438 44.56 22.31 13.25
C MET A 438 45.81 22.51 14.13
N THR A 439 46.18 21.49 14.92
CA THR A 439 47.38 21.53 15.76
C THR A 439 48.67 21.60 14.94
N ALA A 440 48.74 20.89 13.83
CA ALA A 440 49.87 20.90 12.90
C ALA A 440 49.98 22.24 12.14
N ALA A 441 48.83 22.82 11.76
CA ALA A 441 48.76 24.14 11.13
C ALA A 441 49.24 25.26 12.05
N VAL A 442 48.87 25.22 13.33
CA VAL A 442 49.33 26.18 14.36
C VAL A 442 50.84 26.02 14.60
N LEU A 443 51.33 24.78 14.65
CA LEU A 443 52.76 24.50 14.82
C LEU A 443 53.57 24.99 13.61
N ALA A 444 53.09 24.73 12.39
CA ALA A 444 53.69 25.24 11.14
C ALA A 444 53.69 26.77 11.07
N ALA A 445 52.60 27.43 11.48
CA ALA A 445 52.53 28.89 11.53
C ALA A 445 53.54 29.47 12.53
N GLY A 446 53.69 28.85 13.71
CA GLY A 446 54.70 29.25 14.69
C GLY A 446 56.13 29.07 14.17
N LEU A 447 56.44 27.94 13.55
CA LEU A 447 57.76 27.67 12.96
C LEU A 447 58.08 28.60 11.79
N CYS A 448 57.12 28.82 10.88
CA CYS A 448 57.25 29.75 9.76
C CYS A 448 57.43 31.19 10.24
N PHE A 449 56.72 31.60 11.29
CA PHE A 449 56.90 32.91 11.89
C PHE A 449 58.31 33.09 12.49
N LEU A 450 58.77 32.12 13.29
CA LEU A 450 60.10 32.15 13.90
C LEU A 450 61.22 32.15 12.85
N ALA A 451 61.09 31.32 11.81
CA ALA A 451 62.03 31.28 10.70
C ALA A 451 62.03 32.61 9.92
N TYR A 452 60.85 33.15 9.61
CA TYR A 452 60.72 34.43 8.93
C TYR A 452 61.36 35.57 9.72
N ASN A 453 61.09 35.65 11.02
CA ASN A 453 61.66 36.68 11.89
C ASN A 453 63.18 36.58 12.00
N PHE A 454 63.72 35.36 12.15
CA PHE A 454 65.15 35.17 12.34
C PHE A 454 65.98 35.45 11.07
N PHE A 455 65.50 35.02 9.89
CA PHE A 455 66.28 35.10 8.66
C PHE A 455 66.05 36.38 7.83
N PHE A 456 64.83 36.95 7.86
CA PHE A 456 64.42 37.96 6.87
C PHE A 456 64.02 39.33 7.46
N ILE A 457 63.78 39.44 8.77
CA ILE A 457 63.46 40.74 9.41
C ILE A 457 64.74 41.38 9.96
N GLU A 458 64.95 42.69 9.71
CA GLU A 458 66.08 43.43 10.28
C GLU A 458 65.84 43.83 11.75
N PRO A 459 66.84 43.68 12.65
CA PRO A 459 68.17 43.12 12.43
C PRO A 459 68.17 41.59 12.33
N ARG A 460 68.77 41.07 11.24
CA ARG A 460 68.80 39.64 10.90
C ARG A 460 69.60 38.83 11.90
N MET A 461 69.31 37.53 11.99
CA MET A 461 69.90 36.59 12.95
C MET A 461 69.57 36.92 14.41
N THR A 462 68.51 37.68 14.64
CA THR A 462 67.99 38.03 15.97
C THR A 462 66.49 37.78 16.01
N PHE A 463 65.94 37.55 17.22
CA PHE A 463 64.48 37.50 17.44
C PHE A 463 63.91 38.87 17.83
N PHE A 464 64.62 39.96 17.53
CA PHE A 464 64.17 41.30 17.87
C PHE A 464 63.11 41.76 16.88
N ILE A 465 61.98 42.26 17.37
CA ILE A 465 60.83 42.67 16.54
C ILE A 465 60.66 44.19 16.66
N GLY A 466 60.95 44.92 15.57
CA GLY A 466 60.67 46.35 15.48
C GLY A 466 59.15 46.64 15.53
N ALA A 467 58.76 47.66 16.30
CA ALA A 467 57.38 47.86 16.76
C ALA A 467 56.31 48.11 15.68
N ARG A 468 56.67 48.47 14.42
CA ARG A 468 55.69 48.84 13.38
C ARG A 468 55.46 47.79 12.29
N GLN A 469 56.50 47.12 11.79
CA GLN A 469 56.37 46.12 10.73
C GLN A 469 56.16 44.70 11.27
N GLY A 470 56.87 44.31 12.34
CA GLY A 470 56.80 42.94 12.84
C GLY A 470 55.46 42.56 13.46
N VAL A 471 54.76 43.52 14.10
CA VAL A 471 53.41 43.30 14.65
C VAL A 471 52.39 43.03 13.53
N ALA A 472 52.50 43.73 12.40
CA ALA A 472 51.62 43.54 11.25
C ALA A 472 51.80 42.15 10.64
N THR A 473 53.05 41.69 10.51
CA THR A 473 53.37 40.35 10.00
C THR A 473 52.86 39.24 10.92
N VAL A 474 53.08 39.36 12.24
CA VAL A 474 52.53 38.41 13.24
C VAL A 474 51.01 38.31 13.11
N LEU A 475 50.34 39.46 13.02
CA LEU A 475 48.88 39.53 12.90
C LEU A 475 48.40 38.86 11.60
N LEU A 476 49.11 39.09 10.49
CA LEU A 476 48.79 38.50 9.18
C LEU A 476 48.95 36.98 9.19
N PHE A 477 50.03 36.45 9.79
CA PHE A 477 50.21 35.00 9.96
C PHE A 477 49.15 34.37 10.87
N LEU A 478 48.79 35.05 11.97
CA LEU A 478 47.75 34.57 12.88
C LEU A 478 46.38 34.51 12.19
N VAL A 479 46.04 35.55 11.40
CA VAL A 479 44.80 35.59 10.61
C VAL A 479 44.81 34.51 9.53
N ALA A 480 45.92 34.36 8.77
CA ALA A 480 46.06 33.34 7.74
C ALA A 480 45.92 31.92 8.32
N ALA A 481 46.56 31.63 9.44
CA ALA A 481 46.46 30.33 10.12
C ALA A 481 45.04 30.06 10.66
N LEU A 482 44.37 31.07 11.23
CA LEU A 482 43.00 30.95 11.73
C LEU A 482 41.98 30.71 10.59
N VAL A 483 42.11 31.46 9.50
CA VAL A 483 41.25 31.33 8.32
C VAL A 483 41.47 29.97 7.64
N ALA A 484 42.72 29.61 7.38
CA ALA A 484 43.06 28.34 6.72
C ALA A 484 42.67 27.14 7.59
N GLY A 485 42.92 27.18 8.90
CA GLY A 485 42.51 26.13 9.83
C GLY A 485 41.00 25.94 9.91
N ARG A 486 40.23 27.05 9.92
CA ARG A 486 38.76 27.00 9.92
C ARG A 486 38.21 26.46 8.59
N LEU A 487 38.78 26.88 7.46
CA LEU A 487 38.36 26.44 6.13
C LEU A 487 38.65 24.96 5.92
N ALA A 488 39.86 24.50 6.26
CA ALA A 488 40.28 23.11 6.11
C ALA A 488 39.46 22.16 7.01
N SER A 489 39.22 22.56 8.26
CA SER A 489 38.36 21.79 9.17
C SER A 489 36.93 21.70 8.64
N LYS A 490 36.38 22.81 8.10
CA LYS A 490 35.04 22.83 7.51
C LYS A 490 34.94 21.93 6.26
N LEU A 491 35.91 22.03 5.34
CA LEU A 491 35.93 21.25 4.10
C LEU A 491 36.07 19.76 4.40
N ARG A 492 36.94 19.37 5.34
CA ARG A 492 37.11 17.98 5.76
C ARG A 492 35.83 17.40 6.38
N MET A 493 35.15 18.18 7.22
CA MET A 493 33.86 17.78 7.80
C MET A 493 32.79 17.60 6.71
N GLN A 494 32.77 18.48 5.70
CA GLN A 494 31.86 18.37 4.56
C GLN A 494 32.15 17.11 3.72
N VAL A 495 33.41 16.82 3.39
CA VAL A 495 33.79 15.64 2.60
C VAL A 495 33.46 14.34 3.34
N LEU A 496 33.68 14.27 4.65
CA LEU A 496 33.32 13.10 5.45
C LEU A 496 31.81 12.88 5.52
N ALA A 497 31.04 13.96 5.71
CA ALA A 497 29.57 13.90 5.70
C ALA A 497 29.02 13.47 4.33
N LEU A 498 29.55 14.04 3.24
CA LEU A 498 29.18 13.67 1.86
C LEU A 498 29.49 12.21 1.55
N ARG A 499 30.65 11.69 1.98
CA ARG A 499 31.02 10.29 1.79
C ARG A 499 30.08 9.33 2.52
N ALA A 500 29.72 9.64 3.77
CA ALA A 500 28.77 8.84 4.54
C ALA A 500 27.39 8.83 3.87
N SER A 501 26.90 9.99 3.44
CA SER A 501 25.61 10.10 2.72
C SER A 501 25.59 9.33 1.40
N ASN A 502 26.66 9.41 0.61
CA ASN A 502 26.75 8.68 -0.66
C ASN A 502 26.77 7.16 -0.45
N ALA A 503 27.45 6.67 0.59
CA ALA A 503 27.48 5.24 0.90
C ALA A 503 26.07 4.69 1.20
N HIS A 504 25.28 5.41 2.00
CA HIS A 504 23.88 5.03 2.29
C HIS A 504 23.01 5.02 1.04
N ALA A 505 23.08 6.09 0.22
CA ALA A 505 22.30 6.18 -1.01
C ALA A 505 22.62 5.04 -1.97
N THR A 506 23.90 4.67 -2.08
CA THR A 506 24.36 3.56 -2.93
C THR A 506 23.85 2.21 -2.43
N ALA A 507 23.85 2.00 -1.11
CA ALA A 507 23.32 0.77 -0.49
C ALA A 507 21.83 0.59 -0.75
N LEU A 508 21.00 1.62 -0.52
CA LEU A 508 19.56 1.60 -0.78
C LEU A 508 19.26 1.44 -2.27
N GLN A 509 19.97 2.15 -3.16
CA GLN A 509 19.77 2.01 -4.60
C GLN A 509 20.11 0.60 -5.10
N THR A 510 21.15 -0.02 -4.52
CA THR A 510 21.55 -1.40 -4.87
C THR A 510 20.50 -2.40 -4.39
N LEU A 511 20.01 -2.26 -3.16
CA LEU A 511 18.91 -3.06 -2.62
C LEU A 511 17.66 -2.93 -3.49
N GLY A 512 17.21 -1.71 -3.78
CA GLY A 512 16.04 -1.45 -4.61
C GLY A 512 16.12 -2.09 -6.00
N ARG A 513 17.29 -2.07 -6.65
CA ARG A 513 17.49 -2.77 -7.94
C ARG A 513 17.37 -4.29 -7.81
N GLN A 514 17.98 -4.89 -6.77
CA GLN A 514 17.92 -6.33 -6.55
C GLN A 514 16.51 -6.80 -6.19
N LEU A 515 15.78 -6.02 -5.38
CA LEU A 515 14.38 -6.27 -5.04
C LEU A 515 13.46 -6.10 -6.25
N ALA A 516 13.73 -5.13 -7.13
CA ALA A 516 12.95 -4.94 -8.35
C ALA A 516 13.03 -6.12 -9.32
N SER A 517 14.19 -6.79 -9.40
CA SER A 517 14.39 -7.98 -10.24
C SER A 517 13.94 -9.30 -9.60
N ALA A 518 13.54 -9.31 -8.34
CA ALA A 518 13.16 -10.54 -7.64
C ALA A 518 11.76 -11.01 -8.06
N ALA A 519 11.68 -12.22 -8.62
CA ALA A 519 10.43 -12.81 -9.12
C ALA A 519 9.61 -13.49 -8.01
N ASP A 520 10.27 -14.04 -6.99
CA ASP A 520 9.64 -14.80 -5.92
C ASP A 520 10.09 -14.33 -4.52
N LEU A 521 9.36 -14.76 -3.49
CA LEU A 521 9.63 -14.39 -2.10
C LEU A 521 11.02 -14.88 -1.63
N GLY A 522 11.50 -16.02 -2.12
CA GLY A 522 12.82 -16.55 -1.78
C GLY A 522 13.95 -15.66 -2.30
N GLN A 523 13.81 -15.12 -3.51
CA GLN A 523 14.74 -14.15 -4.10
C GLN A 523 14.74 -12.84 -3.33
N VAL A 524 13.57 -12.35 -2.90
CA VAL A 524 13.45 -11.14 -2.05
C VAL A 524 14.18 -11.34 -0.72
N VAL A 525 13.96 -12.47 -0.05
CA VAL A 525 14.62 -12.82 1.22
C VAL A 525 16.14 -12.88 1.05
N LYS A 526 16.62 -13.57 0.01
CA LYS A 526 18.06 -13.69 -0.28
C LYS A 526 18.71 -12.34 -0.59
N ALA A 527 18.09 -11.54 -1.47
CA ALA A 527 18.58 -10.21 -1.84
C ALA A 527 18.63 -9.27 -0.63
N GLY A 528 17.57 -9.24 0.18
CA GLY A 528 17.50 -8.45 1.40
C GLY A 528 18.58 -8.84 2.41
N ARG A 529 18.74 -10.14 2.68
CA ARG A 529 19.79 -10.66 3.57
C ARG A 529 21.20 -10.28 3.11
N ASP A 530 21.51 -10.50 1.84
CA ASP A 530 22.85 -10.27 1.29
C ASP A 530 23.18 -8.77 1.20
N ALA A 531 22.18 -7.91 0.99
CA ALA A 531 22.33 -6.46 1.02
C ALA A 531 22.55 -5.95 2.46
N LEU A 532 21.74 -6.40 3.42
CA LEU A 532 21.90 -6.04 4.84
C LEU A 532 23.28 -6.44 5.36
N LYS A 533 23.74 -7.65 5.03
CA LYS A 533 25.05 -8.15 5.43
C LYS A 533 26.21 -7.27 4.91
N ARG A 534 26.14 -6.83 3.65
CA ARG A 534 27.15 -5.97 3.03
C ARG A 534 27.11 -4.53 3.54
N ALA A 535 25.91 -3.96 3.69
CA ALA A 535 25.75 -2.55 4.05
C ALA A 535 26.04 -2.28 5.53
N LEU A 536 25.72 -3.24 6.41
CA LEU A 536 25.83 -3.08 7.86
C LEU A 536 27.01 -3.84 8.48
N GLU A 537 27.77 -4.59 7.67
CA GLU A 537 28.88 -5.46 8.12
C GLU A 537 28.46 -6.37 9.30
N ALA A 538 27.23 -6.88 9.24
CA ALA A 538 26.58 -7.66 10.29
C ALA A 538 26.01 -8.95 9.72
N ASP A 539 25.94 -10.01 10.53
CA ASP A 539 25.18 -11.19 10.11
C ASP A 539 23.70 -10.83 10.05
N ALA A 540 23.02 -11.24 8.99
CA ALA A 540 21.63 -10.91 8.74
C ALA A 540 20.79 -12.19 8.54
N ILE A 541 19.58 -12.19 9.09
CA ILE A 541 18.54 -13.20 8.88
C ILE A 541 17.29 -12.47 8.46
N VAL A 542 16.56 -13.01 7.49
CA VAL A 542 15.26 -12.50 7.04
C VAL A 542 14.30 -13.66 7.05
N ALA A 543 13.19 -13.55 7.80
CA ALA A 543 12.20 -14.61 7.94
C ALA A 543 10.79 -14.06 7.66
N LEU A 544 10.01 -14.80 6.88
CA LEU A 544 8.64 -14.48 6.50
C LEU A 544 7.69 -15.53 7.08
N GLY A 545 6.52 -15.12 7.60
CA GLY A 545 5.56 -16.07 8.21
C GLY A 545 6.06 -16.76 9.49
N ASP A 546 5.29 -17.69 10.08
CA ASP A 546 5.50 -18.15 11.46
C ASP A 546 6.81 -18.94 11.71
N ALA A 547 7.46 -19.46 10.67
CA ALA A 547 8.70 -20.22 10.84
C ALA A 547 9.94 -19.32 10.63
N LEU A 548 10.77 -19.18 11.67
CA LEU A 548 12.19 -18.91 11.46
C LEU A 548 12.78 -20.14 10.75
N PRO A 549 13.66 -19.98 9.74
CA PRO A 549 14.22 -21.12 9.02
C PRO A 549 14.84 -22.13 10.01
N GLU A 550 14.40 -23.39 9.95
CA GLU A 550 14.96 -24.45 10.76
C GLU A 550 16.41 -24.70 10.32
N ARG A 551 17.35 -24.43 11.24
CA ARG A 551 18.78 -24.79 11.16
C ARG A 551 19.44 -24.44 9.83
N ASP A 552 19.62 -23.15 9.57
CA ASP A 552 20.72 -22.74 8.71
C ASP A 552 22.03 -22.94 9.52
N ALA A 553 22.90 -23.87 9.10
CA ALA A 553 24.06 -24.34 9.88
C ALA A 553 25.09 -23.24 10.27
N SER A 554 24.87 -22.00 9.82
CA SER A 554 25.71 -20.83 10.06
C SER A 554 25.18 -19.86 11.12
N THR A 555 23.94 -20.00 11.61
CA THR A 555 23.31 -19.05 12.56
C THR A 555 22.58 -19.77 13.70
N ASN A 556 23.32 -20.14 14.75
CA ASN A 556 22.74 -20.61 16.01
C ASN A 556 21.98 -19.45 16.69
N LEU A 557 20.65 -19.47 16.61
CA LEU A 557 19.74 -18.64 17.41
C LEU A 557 19.46 -19.34 18.74
N ASP A 558 19.73 -18.66 19.85
CA ASP A 558 19.36 -19.13 21.19
C ASP A 558 17.85 -18.95 21.45
N ASP A 559 17.30 -19.57 22.49
CA ASP A 559 15.87 -19.47 22.83
C ASP A 559 15.45 -18.02 23.09
N LYS A 560 16.36 -17.22 23.67
CA LYS A 560 16.18 -15.78 23.88
C LYS A 560 16.09 -15.00 22.57
N ASP A 561 16.84 -15.43 21.55
CA ASP A 561 16.83 -14.78 20.24
C ASP A 561 15.53 -15.10 19.48
N ARG A 562 15.04 -16.35 19.57
CA ARG A 562 13.73 -16.74 19.01
C ARG A 562 12.59 -15.97 19.68
N ALA A 563 12.61 -15.87 21.01
CA ALA A 563 11.61 -15.08 21.74
C ALA A 563 11.61 -13.60 21.31
N ALA A 564 12.78 -13.01 21.06
CA ALA A 564 12.89 -11.64 20.58
C ALA A 564 12.38 -11.46 19.14
N ALA A 565 12.66 -12.41 18.25
CA ALA A 565 12.11 -12.42 16.90
C ALA A 565 10.57 -12.55 16.89
N ASP A 566 10.02 -13.46 17.70
CA ASP A 566 8.57 -13.68 17.80
C ASP A 566 7.85 -12.48 18.43
N TRP A 567 8.45 -11.87 19.45
CA TRP A 567 7.91 -10.66 20.05
C TRP A 567 7.86 -9.51 19.03
N THR A 568 8.94 -9.31 18.27
CA THR A 568 9.04 -8.30 17.21
C THR A 568 7.97 -8.49 16.15
N ARG A 569 7.75 -9.75 15.73
CA ARG A 569 6.72 -10.13 14.77
C ARG A 569 5.31 -9.84 15.27
N LYS A 570 4.99 -10.20 16.52
CA LYS A 570 3.66 -10.04 17.12
C LYS A 570 3.29 -8.57 17.39
N HIS A 571 4.25 -7.75 17.81
CA HIS A 571 4.00 -6.38 18.25
C HIS A 571 4.37 -5.32 17.21
N GLY A 572 5.07 -5.70 16.14
CA GLY A 572 5.52 -4.76 15.10
C GLY A 572 6.52 -3.72 15.62
N GLN A 573 7.30 -4.06 16.65
CA GLN A 573 8.27 -3.17 17.29
C GLN A 573 9.64 -3.83 17.38
N PRO A 574 10.76 -3.08 17.24
CA PRO A 574 12.10 -3.66 17.36
C PRO A 574 12.40 -4.23 18.75
N ALA A 575 13.17 -5.32 18.81
CA ALA A 575 13.62 -5.94 20.07
C ALA A 575 15.07 -6.45 20.01
N GLY A 576 15.65 -6.80 21.16
CA GLY A 576 16.98 -7.39 21.26
C GLY A 576 18.08 -6.42 21.70
N ARG A 577 19.36 -6.76 21.40
CA ARG A 577 20.60 -6.21 21.99
C ARG A 577 20.70 -4.68 22.12
N TYR A 578 20.04 -3.92 21.24
CA TYR A 578 20.11 -2.44 21.18
C TYR A 578 18.80 -1.74 21.55
N THR A 579 17.88 -2.44 22.21
CA THR A 579 16.55 -1.96 22.58
C THR A 579 16.29 -2.16 24.07
N ASP A 580 15.24 -1.52 24.59
CA ASP A 580 14.79 -1.71 25.98
C ASP A 580 14.00 -3.02 26.17
N THR A 581 13.61 -3.68 25.07
CA THR A 581 12.77 -4.89 25.07
C THR A 581 13.60 -6.11 24.71
N LEU A 582 13.65 -7.11 25.60
CA LEU A 582 14.42 -8.35 25.39
C LEU A 582 15.92 -8.10 25.07
N ALA A 583 16.50 -7.09 25.72
CA ALA A 583 17.89 -6.64 25.54
C ALA A 583 18.98 -7.72 25.73
N GLY A 584 18.62 -8.85 26.36
CA GLY A 584 19.51 -9.98 26.58
C GLY A 584 19.76 -10.86 25.34
N SER A 585 19.07 -10.63 24.22
CA SER A 585 19.34 -11.29 22.94
C SER A 585 20.66 -10.79 22.34
N ALA A 586 21.40 -11.67 21.65
CA ALA A 586 22.62 -11.31 20.93
C ALA A 586 22.34 -10.56 19.61
N TRP A 587 21.10 -10.67 19.13
CA TRP A 587 20.61 -10.13 17.88
C TRP A 587 19.78 -8.86 18.11
N TRP A 588 19.66 -8.04 17.09
CA TRP A 588 18.71 -6.93 17.01
C TRP A 588 17.69 -7.25 15.94
N PHE A 589 16.41 -7.32 16.32
CA PHE A 589 15.32 -7.68 15.44
C PHE A 589 14.52 -6.45 15.02
N LEU A 590 14.20 -6.38 13.73
CA LEU A 590 13.39 -5.35 13.10
C LEU A 590 12.16 -5.98 12.43
N PRO A 591 10.96 -5.39 12.58
CA PRO A 591 9.77 -5.89 11.91
C PRO A 591 9.84 -5.56 10.41
N LEU A 592 9.41 -6.50 9.57
CA LEU A 592 9.07 -6.21 8.18
C LEU A 592 7.60 -5.79 8.14
N ALA A 593 7.34 -4.49 8.19
CA ALA A 593 6.00 -3.94 8.29
C ALA A 593 5.69 -3.01 7.11
N ALA A 594 4.75 -3.44 6.27
CA ALA A 594 4.17 -2.62 5.20
C ALA A 594 2.64 -2.64 5.41
N GLY A 595 2.18 -1.87 6.39
CA GLY A 595 0.81 -1.92 6.92
C GLY A 595 0.60 -3.07 7.93
N LYS A 596 0.76 -4.33 7.49
CA LYS A 596 0.77 -5.52 8.36
C LYS A 596 2.20 -6.07 8.49
N VAL A 597 2.55 -6.61 9.65
CA VAL A 597 3.84 -7.29 9.85
C VAL A 597 3.84 -8.61 9.08
N THR A 598 4.70 -8.72 8.08
CA THR A 598 4.82 -9.91 7.20
C THR A 598 5.98 -10.80 7.59
N GLY A 599 6.94 -10.29 8.36
CA GLY A 599 8.14 -11.00 8.75
C GLY A 599 9.02 -10.22 9.72
N VAL A 600 10.24 -10.70 9.89
CA VAL A 600 11.23 -10.14 10.81
C VAL A 600 12.63 -10.25 10.20
N VAL A 601 13.43 -9.20 10.39
CA VAL A 601 14.87 -9.16 10.11
C VAL A 601 15.62 -9.27 11.42
N GLY A 602 16.62 -10.16 11.50
CA GLY A 602 17.57 -10.22 12.61
C GLY A 602 18.95 -9.76 12.16
N LEU A 603 19.60 -8.89 12.94
CA LEU A 603 20.96 -8.41 12.71
C LEU A 603 21.86 -8.71 13.90
N ARG A 604 23.01 -9.36 13.67
CA ARG A 604 24.04 -9.59 14.69
C ARG A 604 25.33 -8.90 14.31
N PHE A 605 25.69 -7.91 15.13
CA PHE A 605 26.93 -7.15 14.99
C PHE A 605 28.07 -7.80 15.80
N PRO A 606 29.34 -7.57 15.41
CA PRO A 606 30.51 -8.05 16.15
C PRO A 606 30.46 -7.69 17.64
N ALA A 607 31.04 -8.52 18.50
CA ALA A 607 31.00 -8.36 19.96
C ALA A 607 31.54 -6.99 20.44
N GLN A 608 32.48 -6.40 19.71
CA GLN A 608 33.10 -5.10 19.98
C GLN A 608 32.14 -3.91 19.77
N THR A 609 31.05 -4.10 19.03
CA THR A 609 30.02 -3.08 18.77
C THR A 609 29.08 -2.98 19.96
N SER A 610 29.50 -2.24 20.98
CA SER A 610 28.72 -2.02 22.21
C SER A 610 27.47 -1.16 21.98
N ARG A 611 27.44 -0.30 20.95
CA ARG A 611 26.31 0.56 20.60
C ARG A 611 26.21 0.77 19.10
N LEU A 612 24.98 0.83 18.59
CA LEU A 612 24.70 1.17 17.20
C LEU A 612 24.64 2.69 17.00
N GLY A 613 25.26 3.20 15.93
CA GLY A 613 25.11 4.62 15.56
C GLY A 613 23.71 4.93 15.03
N ALA A 614 23.23 6.16 15.23
CA ALA A 614 21.90 6.60 14.75
C ALA A 614 21.75 6.46 13.22
N GLU A 615 22.83 6.69 12.48
CA GLU A 615 22.88 6.51 11.02
C GLU A 615 22.74 5.05 10.59
N GLN A 616 23.47 4.13 11.22
CA GLN A 616 23.37 2.69 10.95
C GLN A 616 21.99 2.14 11.30
N ARG A 617 21.39 2.64 12.40
CA ARG A 617 20.03 2.30 12.79
C ARG A 617 19.02 2.72 11.71
N ARG A 618 19.09 3.98 11.26
CA ARG A 618 18.22 4.49 10.19
C ARG A 618 18.37 3.71 8.89
N LEU A 619 19.60 3.38 8.50
CA LEU A 619 19.86 2.59 7.31
C LEU A 619 19.24 1.18 7.42
N ALA A 620 19.42 0.51 8.56
CA ALA A 620 18.84 -0.81 8.80
C ALA A 620 17.30 -0.79 8.77
N GLU A 621 16.69 0.20 9.40
CA GLU A 621 15.24 0.42 9.39
C GLU A 621 14.73 0.67 7.96
N ALA A 622 15.35 1.59 7.21
CA ALA A 622 14.98 1.88 5.82
C ALA A 622 15.12 0.65 4.90
N MET A 623 16.20 -0.13 5.06
CA MET A 623 16.37 -1.37 4.29
C MET A 623 15.33 -2.43 4.65
N ALA A 624 14.95 -2.53 5.93
CA ALA A 624 13.88 -3.43 6.37
C ALA A 624 12.52 -3.02 5.77
N ASP A 625 12.22 -1.73 5.71
CA ASP A 625 11.01 -1.21 5.07
C ASP A 625 10.98 -1.53 3.57
N ASP A 626 12.08 -1.30 2.83
CA ASP A 626 12.17 -1.64 1.40
C ASP A 626 11.96 -3.14 1.15
N ILE A 627 12.53 -3.99 2.01
CA ILE A 627 12.32 -5.45 1.95
C ILE A 627 10.86 -5.80 2.23
N ALA A 628 10.23 -5.16 3.23
CA ALA A 628 8.82 -5.39 3.57
C ALA A 628 7.89 -5.04 2.42
N GLN A 629 8.12 -3.90 1.75
CA GLN A 629 7.37 -3.47 0.58
C GLN A 629 7.53 -4.45 -0.59
N ALA A 630 8.75 -4.93 -0.84
CA ALA A 630 9.00 -5.93 -1.88
C ALA A 630 8.27 -7.25 -1.60
N VAL A 631 8.25 -7.70 -0.35
CA VAL A 631 7.50 -8.91 0.06
C VAL A 631 6.00 -8.74 -0.20
N VAL A 632 5.41 -7.62 0.21
CA VAL A 632 3.98 -7.34 -0.03
C VAL A 632 3.68 -7.29 -1.52
N ARG A 633 4.50 -6.61 -2.31
CA ARG A 633 4.35 -6.52 -3.77
C ARG A 633 4.40 -7.91 -4.42
N THR A 634 5.41 -8.72 -4.11
CA THR A 634 5.56 -10.05 -4.72
C THR A 634 4.40 -10.98 -4.33
N ARG A 635 3.90 -10.88 -3.09
CA ARG A 635 2.71 -11.63 -2.67
C ARG A 635 1.45 -11.19 -3.42
N LEU A 636 1.23 -9.88 -3.55
CA LEU A 636 0.09 -9.34 -4.30
C LEU A 636 0.11 -9.75 -5.78
N VAL A 637 1.29 -9.80 -6.39
CA VAL A 637 1.42 -10.27 -7.78
C VAL A 637 1.03 -11.74 -7.89
N ALA A 638 1.51 -12.60 -6.99
CA ALA A 638 1.13 -14.01 -6.97
C ALA A 638 -0.39 -14.20 -6.73
N ASP A 639 -0.97 -13.50 -5.76
CA ASP A 639 -2.40 -13.57 -5.45
C ASP A 639 -3.26 -13.11 -6.66
N LEU A 640 -2.79 -12.11 -7.43
CA LEU A 640 -3.47 -11.64 -8.64
C LEU A 640 -3.38 -12.64 -9.80
N GLU A 641 -2.23 -13.30 -9.97
CA GLU A 641 -2.08 -14.35 -10.98
C GLU A 641 -3.03 -15.53 -10.69
N ASP A 642 -3.10 -15.98 -9.43
CA ASP A 642 -4.01 -17.05 -8.99
C ASP A 642 -5.49 -16.67 -9.19
N ALA A 643 -5.85 -15.44 -8.83
CA ALA A 643 -7.20 -14.92 -9.03
C ALA A 643 -7.57 -14.82 -10.53
N ARG A 644 -6.61 -14.43 -11.38
CA ARG A 644 -6.82 -14.35 -12.83
C ARG A 644 -7.06 -15.73 -13.44
N VAL A 645 -6.23 -16.71 -13.11
CA VAL A 645 -6.36 -18.09 -13.59
C VAL A 645 -7.72 -18.67 -13.16
N SER A 646 -8.11 -18.44 -11.91
CA SER A 646 -9.41 -18.89 -11.38
C SER A 646 -10.60 -18.20 -12.08
N GLY A 647 -10.49 -16.89 -12.35
CA GLY A 647 -11.53 -16.12 -13.03
C GLY A 647 -11.70 -16.48 -14.50
N GLU A 648 -10.61 -16.78 -15.22
CA GLU A 648 -10.68 -17.29 -16.60
C GLU A 648 -11.35 -18.67 -16.66
N SER A 649 -11.03 -19.56 -15.71
CA SER A 649 -11.67 -20.88 -15.58
C SER A 649 -13.19 -20.77 -15.35
N GLU A 650 -13.64 -19.89 -14.45
CA GLU A 650 -15.07 -19.73 -14.15
C GLU A 650 -15.86 -19.10 -15.31
N ARG A 651 -15.24 -18.18 -16.07
CA ARG A 651 -15.84 -17.63 -17.30
C ARG A 651 -16.01 -18.68 -18.38
N LEU A 652 -14.99 -19.51 -18.60
CA LEU A 652 -15.08 -20.64 -19.54
C LEU A 652 -16.18 -21.61 -19.10
N ARG A 653 -16.24 -21.98 -17.82
CA ARG A 653 -17.30 -22.83 -17.24
C ARG A 653 -18.70 -22.26 -17.50
N SER A 654 -18.89 -20.96 -17.25
CA SER A 654 -20.17 -20.28 -17.44
C SER A 654 -20.59 -20.22 -18.92
N ALA A 655 -19.65 -19.93 -19.82
CA ALA A 655 -19.90 -19.92 -21.27
C ALA A 655 -20.29 -21.32 -21.79
N LEU A 656 -19.62 -22.37 -21.30
CA LEU A 656 -19.92 -23.77 -21.63
C LEU A 656 -21.34 -24.16 -21.20
N LEU A 657 -21.72 -23.88 -19.95
CA LEU A 657 -23.06 -24.22 -19.43
C LEU A 657 -24.18 -23.51 -20.20
N SER A 658 -23.94 -22.27 -20.63
CA SER A 658 -24.91 -21.49 -21.42
C SER A 658 -25.11 -22.08 -22.83
N SER A 659 -24.03 -22.47 -23.52
CA SER A 659 -24.10 -23.06 -24.86
C SER A 659 -24.79 -24.43 -24.83
N VAL A 660 -24.42 -25.27 -23.87
CA VAL A 660 -25.00 -26.61 -23.69
C VAL A 660 -26.51 -26.55 -23.47
N SER A 661 -26.99 -25.61 -22.67
CA SER A 661 -28.41 -25.44 -22.40
C SER A 661 -29.22 -25.08 -23.64
N HIS A 662 -28.62 -24.33 -24.57
CA HIS A 662 -29.26 -23.97 -25.84
C HIS A 662 -29.32 -25.18 -26.80
N ASP A 663 -28.22 -25.91 -26.91
CA ASP A 663 -28.09 -26.99 -27.90
C ASP A 663 -28.84 -28.27 -27.50
N LEU A 664 -29.13 -28.48 -26.21
CA LEU A 664 -30.04 -29.52 -25.74
C LEU A 664 -31.52 -29.16 -25.96
N ARG A 665 -31.87 -27.86 -25.96
CA ARG A 665 -33.27 -27.41 -26.03
C ARG A 665 -33.88 -27.60 -27.42
N SER A 666 -33.11 -27.36 -28.48
CA SER A 666 -33.57 -27.51 -29.87
C SER A 666 -34.01 -28.94 -30.25
N PRO A 667 -33.19 -30.00 -30.07
CA PRO A 667 -33.61 -31.37 -30.37
C PRO A 667 -34.77 -31.80 -29.47
N LEU A 668 -34.78 -31.41 -28.19
CA LEU A 668 -35.87 -31.70 -27.26
C LEU A 668 -37.19 -31.05 -27.70
N ALA A 669 -37.16 -29.80 -28.17
CA ALA A 669 -38.33 -29.12 -28.70
C ALA A 669 -38.88 -29.80 -29.96
N SER A 670 -37.99 -30.30 -30.84
CA SER A 670 -38.37 -31.07 -32.04
C SER A 670 -39.03 -32.41 -31.68
N ILE A 671 -38.45 -33.15 -30.73
CA ILE A 671 -39.02 -34.40 -30.21
C ILE A 671 -40.41 -34.16 -29.59
N ILE A 672 -40.54 -33.14 -28.74
CA ILE A 672 -41.82 -32.78 -28.11
C ILE A 672 -42.85 -32.36 -29.16
N GLY A 673 -42.45 -31.57 -30.16
CA GLY A 673 -43.34 -31.12 -31.23
C GLY A 673 -43.85 -32.27 -32.12
N ALA A 674 -42.96 -33.19 -32.49
CA ALA A 674 -43.31 -34.38 -33.27
C ALA A 674 -44.19 -35.34 -32.45
N ALA A 675 -43.88 -35.56 -31.17
CA ALA A 675 -44.67 -36.41 -30.28
C ALA A 675 -46.06 -35.83 -30.02
N SER A 676 -46.16 -34.51 -29.77
CA SER A 676 -47.45 -33.82 -29.57
C SER A 676 -48.31 -33.84 -30.84
N SER A 677 -47.69 -33.71 -32.01
CA SER A 677 -48.41 -33.80 -33.30
C SER A 677 -48.96 -35.21 -33.55
N LEU A 678 -48.20 -36.25 -33.18
CA LEU A 678 -48.67 -37.63 -33.22
C LEU A 678 -49.84 -37.85 -32.24
N ASP A 679 -49.78 -37.31 -31.03
CA ASP A 679 -50.85 -37.46 -30.04
C ASP A 679 -52.15 -36.77 -30.48
N LEU A 680 -52.06 -35.51 -30.90
CA LEU A 680 -53.22 -34.67 -31.25
C LEU A 680 -53.85 -35.01 -32.61
N TYR A 681 -53.07 -35.40 -33.60
CA TYR A 681 -53.54 -35.55 -34.99
C TYR A 681 -53.41 -36.97 -35.56
N SER A 682 -53.04 -37.98 -34.75
CA SER A 682 -52.87 -39.37 -35.22
C SER A 682 -54.04 -39.89 -36.05
N GLY A 683 -55.29 -39.61 -35.66
CA GLY A 683 -56.48 -40.07 -36.37
C GLY A 683 -56.73 -39.45 -37.75
N ALA A 684 -56.12 -38.29 -38.03
CA ALA A 684 -56.27 -37.55 -39.29
C ALA A 684 -55.03 -37.64 -40.22
N MET A 685 -53.94 -38.24 -39.74
CA MET A 685 -52.68 -38.39 -40.47
C MET A 685 -52.63 -39.70 -41.25
N ASP A 686 -52.02 -39.66 -42.43
CA ASP A 686 -51.75 -40.87 -43.19
C ASP A 686 -50.58 -41.67 -42.57
N ALA A 687 -50.37 -42.89 -43.07
CA ALA A 687 -49.33 -43.77 -42.55
C ALA A 687 -47.90 -43.28 -42.88
N ALA A 688 -47.73 -42.41 -43.88
CA ALA A 688 -46.43 -41.87 -44.28
C ALA A 688 -46.01 -40.73 -43.33
N ASP A 689 -46.91 -39.79 -43.05
CA ASP A 689 -46.70 -38.68 -42.13
C ASP A 689 -46.42 -39.19 -40.70
N ARG A 690 -47.15 -40.22 -40.26
CA ARG A 690 -46.92 -40.85 -38.96
C ARG A 690 -45.52 -41.46 -38.84
N ARG A 691 -45.03 -42.11 -39.90
CA ARG A 691 -43.67 -42.66 -39.94
C ARG A 691 -42.63 -41.55 -39.95
N SER A 692 -42.86 -40.47 -40.70
CA SER A 692 -41.95 -39.33 -40.74
C SER A 692 -41.76 -38.69 -39.36
N LEU A 693 -42.83 -38.46 -38.60
CA LEU A 693 -42.74 -37.91 -37.24
C LEU A 693 -42.05 -38.86 -36.25
N LEU A 694 -42.32 -40.17 -36.33
CA LEU A 694 -41.61 -41.16 -35.53
C LEU A 694 -40.11 -41.21 -35.87
N GLU A 695 -39.77 -41.05 -37.14
CA GLU A 695 -38.38 -40.99 -37.59
C GLU A 695 -37.69 -39.71 -37.09
N THR A 696 -38.37 -38.56 -37.10
CA THR A 696 -37.87 -37.31 -36.48
C THR A 696 -37.58 -37.49 -35.00
N ILE A 697 -38.49 -38.11 -34.23
CA ILE A 697 -38.27 -38.40 -32.80
C ILE A 697 -37.04 -39.29 -32.60
N ARG A 698 -36.92 -40.37 -33.39
CA ARG A 698 -35.78 -41.29 -33.33
C ARG A 698 -34.46 -40.58 -33.64
N MET A 699 -34.40 -39.84 -34.75
CA MET A 699 -33.19 -39.14 -35.18
C MET A 699 -32.75 -38.06 -34.19
N GLU A 700 -33.68 -37.26 -33.67
CA GLU A 700 -33.36 -36.22 -32.69
C GLU A 700 -33.02 -36.82 -31.32
N GLY A 701 -33.60 -37.97 -30.94
CA GLY A 701 -33.23 -38.73 -29.74
C GLY A 701 -31.81 -39.30 -29.81
N GLU A 702 -31.46 -39.95 -30.92
CA GLU A 702 -30.09 -40.42 -31.19
C GLU A 702 -29.09 -39.26 -31.25
N ARG A 703 -29.52 -38.10 -31.75
CA ARG A 703 -28.70 -36.88 -31.77
C ARG A 703 -28.46 -36.35 -30.36
N LEU A 704 -29.49 -36.27 -29.52
CA LEU A 704 -29.40 -35.81 -28.13
C LEU A 704 -28.48 -36.71 -27.30
N ASP A 705 -28.56 -38.03 -27.48
CA ASP A 705 -27.69 -39.00 -26.81
C ASP A 705 -26.21 -38.75 -27.15
N ARG A 706 -25.89 -38.56 -28.44
CA ARG A 706 -24.53 -38.18 -28.87
C ARG A 706 -24.05 -36.85 -28.25
N TYR A 707 -24.93 -35.85 -28.11
CA TYR A 707 -24.59 -34.58 -27.47
C TYR A 707 -24.25 -34.75 -26.00
N ILE A 708 -25.06 -35.51 -25.26
CA ILE A 708 -24.85 -35.79 -23.83
C ILE A 708 -23.52 -36.54 -23.63
N GLN A 709 -23.26 -37.55 -24.47
CA GLN A 709 -22.01 -38.32 -24.37
C GLN A 709 -20.78 -37.46 -24.65
N ASN A 710 -20.81 -36.61 -25.69
CA ASN A 710 -19.71 -35.67 -25.98
C ASN A 710 -19.48 -34.65 -24.85
N LEU A 711 -20.54 -34.20 -24.18
CA LEU A 711 -20.43 -33.31 -23.02
C LEU A 711 -19.81 -34.02 -21.81
N LEU A 712 -20.23 -35.26 -21.53
CA LEU A 712 -19.65 -36.07 -20.46
C LEU A 712 -18.17 -36.31 -20.69
N ASP A 713 -17.77 -36.62 -21.93
CA ASP A 713 -16.37 -36.79 -22.30
C ASP A 713 -15.57 -35.47 -22.12
N MET A 714 -16.17 -34.32 -22.41
CA MET A 714 -15.57 -33.00 -22.19
C MET A 714 -15.38 -32.66 -20.71
N THR A 715 -16.37 -32.92 -19.85
CA THR A 715 -16.27 -32.63 -18.41
C THR A 715 -15.18 -33.45 -17.72
N ARG A 716 -14.92 -34.66 -18.23
CA ARG A 716 -13.79 -35.52 -17.81
C ARG A 716 -12.43 -34.98 -18.23
N LEU A 717 -12.35 -34.29 -19.38
CA LEU A 717 -11.14 -33.64 -19.89
C LEU A 717 -10.81 -32.32 -19.15
N GLY A 718 -11.81 -31.52 -18.78
CA GLY A 718 -11.61 -30.17 -18.21
C GLY A 718 -11.13 -30.12 -16.75
N HIS A 719 -11.26 -31.19 -15.96
CA HIS A 719 -10.92 -31.20 -14.53
C HIS A 719 -9.53 -31.78 -14.20
N GLY A 720 -8.63 -31.90 -15.20
CA GLY A 720 -7.23 -32.32 -14.96
C GLY A 720 -7.07 -33.74 -14.40
N GLY A 721 -8.11 -34.58 -14.47
CA GLY A 721 -8.17 -35.87 -13.79
C GLY A 721 -8.67 -36.99 -14.70
N LEU A 722 -8.18 -37.08 -15.92
CA LEU A 722 -8.42 -38.27 -16.75
C LEU A 722 -7.48 -39.38 -16.26
N ALA A 723 -7.99 -40.26 -15.41
CA ALA A 723 -7.29 -41.50 -15.04
C ALA A 723 -7.20 -42.38 -16.28
N LEU A 724 -6.05 -42.34 -16.97
CA LEU A 724 -5.80 -43.12 -18.17
C LEU A 724 -5.52 -44.57 -17.78
N ASN A 725 -6.53 -45.44 -17.90
CA ASN A 725 -6.33 -46.88 -17.86
C ASN A 725 -5.70 -47.35 -19.18
N ARG A 726 -4.38 -47.51 -19.20
CA ARG A 726 -3.62 -47.91 -20.39
C ARG A 726 -3.46 -49.42 -20.45
N ASP A 727 -3.51 -49.98 -21.64
CA ASP A 727 -3.24 -51.38 -21.93
C ASP A 727 -2.50 -51.52 -23.27
N TRP A 728 -1.86 -52.68 -23.50
CA TRP A 728 -1.24 -53.00 -24.79
C TRP A 728 -2.34 -53.39 -25.77
N ILE A 729 -2.45 -52.66 -26.88
CA ILE A 729 -3.39 -52.99 -27.95
C ILE A 729 -2.71 -53.01 -29.31
N GLY A 730 -3.08 -53.99 -30.14
CA GLY A 730 -2.67 -54.06 -31.55
C GLY A 730 -3.21 -52.88 -32.34
N VAL A 731 -2.36 -52.27 -33.18
CA VAL A 731 -2.75 -51.12 -34.00
C VAL A 731 -3.80 -51.52 -35.05
N ASP A 732 -3.73 -52.75 -35.55
CA ASP A 732 -4.69 -53.38 -36.44
C ASP A 732 -6.07 -53.55 -35.78
N GLU A 733 -6.11 -54.01 -34.52
CA GLU A 733 -7.34 -54.14 -33.73
C GLU A 733 -8.00 -52.79 -33.49
N LEU A 734 -7.21 -51.78 -33.13
CA LEU A 734 -7.68 -50.42 -32.84
C LEU A 734 -8.32 -49.75 -34.07
N ILE A 735 -7.64 -49.82 -35.23
CA ILE A 735 -8.15 -49.27 -36.50
C ILE A 735 -9.35 -50.08 -36.99
N GLY A 736 -9.29 -51.40 -36.89
CA GLY A 736 -10.37 -52.31 -37.25
C GLY A 736 -11.64 -52.06 -36.44
N SER A 737 -11.51 -51.87 -35.12
CA SER A 737 -12.64 -51.56 -34.22
C SER A 737 -13.33 -50.25 -34.64
N ALA A 738 -12.56 -49.17 -34.83
CA ALA A 738 -13.10 -47.87 -35.22
C ALA A 738 -13.81 -47.91 -36.59
N VAL A 739 -13.22 -48.57 -37.59
CA VAL A 739 -13.82 -48.72 -38.92
C VAL A 739 -15.08 -49.58 -38.89
N THR A 740 -15.05 -50.73 -38.21
CA THR A 740 -16.22 -51.63 -38.09
C THR A 740 -17.37 -50.96 -37.34
N ARG A 741 -17.05 -50.16 -36.32
CA ARG A 741 -18.02 -49.34 -35.61
C ARG A 741 -18.65 -48.31 -36.55
N LEU A 742 -17.86 -47.59 -37.36
CA LEU A 742 -18.37 -46.59 -38.28
C LEU A 742 -19.20 -47.20 -39.43
N GLN A 743 -18.83 -48.37 -39.95
CA GLN A 743 -19.59 -49.09 -40.98
C GLN A 743 -21.01 -49.48 -40.53
N ARG A 744 -21.21 -49.74 -39.23
CA ARG A 744 -22.56 -49.99 -38.66
C ARG A 744 -23.45 -48.74 -38.73
N TYR A 745 -22.88 -47.55 -38.58
CA TYR A 745 -23.61 -46.28 -38.64
C TYR A 745 -23.72 -45.74 -40.07
N GLN A 746 -22.74 -46.00 -40.93
CA GLN A 746 -22.70 -45.56 -42.33
C GLN A 746 -22.38 -46.75 -43.25
N PRO A 747 -23.38 -47.59 -43.60
CA PRO A 747 -23.16 -48.81 -44.38
C PRO A 747 -22.58 -48.58 -45.79
N GLN A 748 -22.72 -47.35 -46.31
CA GLN A 748 -22.25 -46.97 -47.65
C GLN A 748 -20.81 -46.42 -47.65
N ALA A 749 -20.20 -46.21 -46.48
CA ALA A 749 -18.85 -45.70 -46.37
C ALA A 749 -17.82 -46.77 -46.80
N ARG A 750 -16.86 -46.36 -47.65
CA ARG A 750 -15.77 -47.21 -48.12
C ARG A 750 -14.46 -46.78 -47.46
N PHE A 751 -13.64 -47.75 -47.06
CA PHE A 751 -12.36 -47.50 -46.38
C PHE A 751 -11.24 -48.24 -47.11
N ASP A 752 -10.11 -47.57 -47.27
CA ASP A 752 -8.87 -48.14 -47.80
C ASP A 752 -7.82 -48.09 -46.70
N VAL A 753 -7.57 -49.23 -46.04
CA VAL A 753 -6.71 -49.31 -44.85
C VAL A 753 -5.38 -49.96 -45.24
N SER A 754 -4.30 -49.20 -45.07
CA SER A 754 -2.92 -49.63 -45.32
C SER A 754 -2.13 -49.56 -44.02
N LEU A 755 -1.69 -50.73 -43.54
CA LEU A 755 -0.86 -50.87 -42.35
C LEU A 755 0.55 -51.29 -42.79
N ALA A 756 1.59 -50.59 -42.33
CA ALA A 756 2.97 -51.01 -42.57
C ALA A 756 3.29 -52.34 -41.87
N ASP A 757 4.19 -53.14 -42.44
CA ASP A 757 4.60 -54.41 -41.84
C ASP A 757 5.40 -54.18 -40.54
N GLY A 758 5.17 -55.02 -39.52
CA GLY A 758 5.93 -55.01 -38.27
C GLY A 758 5.53 -53.94 -37.25
N LEU A 759 4.25 -53.54 -37.19
CA LEU A 759 3.72 -52.67 -36.13
C LEU A 759 3.56 -53.45 -34.82
N GLU A 760 4.32 -53.09 -33.77
CA GLU A 760 4.09 -53.63 -32.42
C GLU A 760 2.85 -52.99 -31.75
N PRO A 761 2.29 -53.66 -30.73
CA PRO A 761 1.25 -53.08 -29.88
C PRO A 761 1.67 -51.74 -29.27
N ILE A 762 0.70 -50.88 -28.97
CA ILE A 762 0.94 -49.58 -28.33
C ILE A 762 0.33 -49.52 -26.92
N TRP A 763 1.02 -48.86 -25.99
CA TRP A 763 0.58 -48.69 -24.60
C TRP A 763 -0.30 -47.43 -24.44
N VAL A 764 -1.60 -47.58 -24.66
CA VAL A 764 -2.57 -46.47 -24.66
C VAL A 764 -3.86 -46.87 -23.97
N HIS A 765 -4.76 -45.92 -23.72
CA HIS A 765 -6.13 -46.26 -23.30
C HIS A 765 -6.97 -46.62 -24.54
N PRO A 766 -7.29 -47.91 -24.78
CA PRO A 766 -7.85 -48.35 -26.06
C PRO A 766 -9.13 -47.60 -26.46
N ALA A 767 -10.09 -47.50 -25.52
CA ALA A 767 -11.38 -46.86 -25.80
C ALA A 767 -11.28 -45.36 -26.15
N LEU A 768 -10.32 -44.62 -25.56
CA LEU A 768 -10.16 -43.19 -25.83
C LEU A 768 -9.49 -42.96 -27.19
N ILE A 769 -8.52 -43.78 -27.56
CA ILE A 769 -7.89 -43.68 -28.88
C ILE A 769 -8.86 -44.16 -29.96
N GLU A 770 -9.63 -45.23 -29.73
CA GLU A 770 -10.71 -45.66 -30.65
C GLU A 770 -11.71 -44.53 -30.87
N GLN A 771 -12.13 -43.83 -29.81
CA GLN A 771 -13.05 -42.71 -29.90
C GLN A 771 -12.46 -41.51 -30.66
N ALA A 772 -11.17 -41.20 -30.45
CA ALA A 772 -10.47 -40.17 -31.20
C ALA A 772 -10.41 -40.51 -32.70
N LEU A 773 -10.08 -41.77 -33.04
CA LEU A 773 -10.07 -42.27 -34.41
C LEU A 773 -11.47 -42.24 -35.03
N PHE A 774 -12.49 -42.68 -34.29
CA PHE A 774 -13.89 -42.64 -34.72
C PHE A 774 -14.29 -41.21 -35.11
N ASN A 775 -13.99 -40.21 -34.28
CA ASN A 775 -14.31 -38.81 -34.54
C ASN A 775 -13.61 -38.25 -35.78
N VAL A 776 -12.34 -38.65 -36.02
CA VAL A 776 -11.59 -38.21 -37.19
C VAL A 776 -12.10 -38.88 -38.47
N ILE A 777 -12.35 -40.20 -38.42
CA ILE A 777 -12.85 -40.96 -39.58
C ILE A 777 -14.29 -40.56 -39.91
N GLU A 778 -15.15 -40.33 -38.91
CA GLU A 778 -16.53 -39.83 -39.11
C GLU A 778 -16.52 -38.49 -39.84
N ASN A 779 -15.65 -37.55 -39.43
CA ASN A 779 -15.49 -36.28 -40.13
C ASN A 779 -15.01 -36.50 -41.58
N ALA A 780 -14.03 -37.38 -41.79
CA ALA A 780 -13.54 -37.70 -43.13
C ALA A 780 -14.65 -38.27 -44.03
N CYS A 781 -15.52 -39.14 -43.51
CA CYS A 781 -16.67 -39.68 -44.24
C CYS A 781 -17.71 -38.59 -44.54
N LYS A 782 -18.04 -37.76 -43.54
CA LYS A 782 -19.04 -36.70 -43.66
C LYS A 782 -18.72 -35.69 -44.77
N PHE A 783 -17.45 -35.33 -44.93
CA PHE A 783 -17.00 -34.34 -45.90
C PHE A 783 -16.52 -34.94 -47.23
N SER A 784 -16.43 -36.26 -47.33
CA SER A 784 -16.07 -36.95 -48.58
C SER A 784 -17.26 -37.02 -49.55
N PRO A 785 -17.04 -36.92 -50.87
CA PRO A 785 -18.07 -37.19 -51.87
C PRO A 785 -18.61 -38.63 -51.76
N ALA A 786 -19.90 -38.82 -52.06
CA ALA A 786 -20.54 -40.14 -52.00
C ALA A 786 -19.80 -41.20 -52.84
N GLY A 787 -19.47 -42.33 -52.22
CA GLY A 787 -18.76 -43.45 -52.86
C GLY A 787 -17.22 -43.30 -52.93
N ALA A 788 -16.64 -42.18 -52.52
CA ALA A 788 -15.21 -42.03 -52.36
C ALA A 788 -14.73 -42.77 -51.09
N ALA A 789 -13.63 -43.52 -51.20
CA ALA A 789 -13.06 -44.21 -50.06
C ALA A 789 -12.21 -43.25 -49.20
N VAL A 790 -12.36 -43.34 -47.87
CA VAL A 790 -11.46 -42.69 -46.90
C VAL A 790 -10.24 -43.59 -46.75
N ALA A 791 -9.05 -43.03 -46.98
CA ALA A 791 -7.81 -43.78 -46.90
C ALA A 791 -7.16 -43.60 -45.51
N ILE A 792 -6.76 -44.70 -44.88
CA ILE A 792 -6.11 -44.72 -43.57
C ILE A 792 -4.74 -45.37 -43.76
N ASP A 793 -3.68 -44.58 -43.59
CA ASP A 793 -2.28 -45.02 -43.74
C ASP A 793 -1.60 -44.98 -42.38
N VAL A 794 -1.11 -46.13 -41.91
CA VAL A 794 -0.48 -46.27 -40.59
C VAL A 794 0.96 -46.76 -40.73
N ARG A 795 1.90 -46.01 -40.17
CA ARG A 795 3.33 -46.31 -40.25
C ARG A 795 4.10 -45.82 -39.04
N ARG A 796 5.27 -46.42 -38.82
CA ARG A 796 6.26 -45.96 -37.85
C ARG A 796 7.08 -44.81 -38.42
N VAL A 797 7.39 -43.82 -37.58
CA VAL A 797 8.26 -42.69 -37.90
C VAL A 797 9.17 -42.36 -36.72
N ASP A 798 10.39 -41.93 -37.02
CA ASP A 798 11.33 -41.41 -36.01
C ASP A 798 11.07 -39.91 -35.79
N LEU A 799 11.01 -39.47 -34.53
CA LEU A 799 10.83 -38.05 -34.20
C LEU A 799 12.17 -37.31 -34.20
N GLU A 800 12.33 -36.32 -35.08
CA GLU A 800 13.46 -35.39 -35.06
C GLU A 800 13.28 -34.37 -33.92
N GLY A 801 13.63 -34.74 -32.68
CA GLY A 801 13.42 -33.87 -31.52
C GLY A 801 14.12 -34.24 -30.22
N GLY A 802 15.01 -35.22 -30.21
CA GLY A 802 15.81 -35.55 -29.02
C GLY A 802 16.85 -34.46 -28.71
N ALA A 803 17.00 -34.10 -27.43
CA ALA A 803 18.11 -33.27 -26.98
C ALA A 803 19.44 -33.86 -27.49
N LEU A 804 20.37 -33.00 -27.93
CA LEU A 804 21.67 -33.37 -28.52
C LEU A 804 22.31 -34.56 -27.78
N GLY A 805 22.26 -35.75 -28.38
CA GLY A 805 22.83 -36.99 -27.81
C GLY A 805 21.86 -38.09 -27.35
N SER A 806 20.55 -37.96 -27.57
CA SER A 806 19.56 -39.02 -27.30
C SER A 806 19.17 -39.78 -28.59
N SER A 807 18.93 -41.10 -28.47
CA SER A 807 18.44 -41.97 -29.57
C SER A 807 17.10 -41.44 -30.11
N PRO A 808 16.81 -41.58 -31.42
CA PRO A 808 15.53 -41.15 -31.99
C PRO A 808 14.35 -41.87 -31.29
N GLU A 809 13.40 -41.09 -30.76
CA GLU A 809 12.16 -41.62 -30.19
C GLU A 809 11.24 -42.10 -31.33
N GLN A 810 10.80 -43.35 -31.26
CA GLN A 810 9.87 -43.92 -32.23
C GLN A 810 8.44 -43.48 -31.94
N ALA A 811 7.69 -43.15 -33.00
CA ALA A 811 6.27 -42.80 -32.90
C ALA A 811 5.43 -43.52 -33.95
N LEU A 812 4.16 -43.78 -33.59
CA LEU A 812 3.15 -44.27 -34.51
C LEU A 812 2.47 -43.08 -35.18
N ARG A 813 2.44 -43.09 -36.51
CA ARG A 813 1.75 -42.09 -37.32
C ARG A 813 0.56 -42.71 -38.04
N ILE A 814 -0.60 -42.10 -37.87
CA ILE A 814 -1.87 -42.47 -38.49
C ILE A 814 -2.34 -41.28 -39.33
N ASP A 815 -2.33 -41.42 -40.65
CA ASP A 815 -2.88 -40.42 -41.58
C ASP A 815 -4.28 -40.86 -42.04
N VAL A 816 -5.31 -40.08 -41.71
CA VAL A 816 -6.68 -40.25 -42.26
C VAL A 816 -6.89 -39.23 -43.37
N ARG A 817 -7.12 -39.71 -44.59
CA ARG A 817 -7.20 -38.89 -45.81
C ARG A 817 -8.61 -38.96 -46.42
N ASP A 818 -9.24 -37.81 -46.58
CA ASP A 818 -10.52 -37.65 -47.27
C ASP A 818 -10.34 -37.08 -48.69
N ARG A 819 -11.43 -37.09 -49.49
CA ARG A 819 -11.48 -36.46 -50.83
C ARG A 819 -12.46 -35.29 -50.89
N GLY A 820 -12.70 -34.66 -49.75
CA GLY A 820 -13.62 -33.54 -49.58
C GLY A 820 -13.08 -32.20 -50.12
N PRO A 821 -13.73 -31.09 -49.77
CA PRO A 821 -13.37 -29.75 -50.25
C PRO A 821 -12.00 -29.25 -49.75
N GLY A 822 -11.42 -29.90 -48.73
CA GLY A 822 -10.16 -29.49 -48.11
C GLY A 822 -10.31 -28.33 -47.13
N ILE A 823 -9.33 -28.16 -46.24
CA ILE A 823 -9.30 -27.07 -45.24
C ILE A 823 -8.28 -26.00 -45.65
N PRO A 824 -8.67 -24.71 -45.72
CA PRO A 824 -7.77 -23.58 -45.99
C PRO A 824 -6.61 -23.51 -44.99
N ALA A 825 -5.44 -23.05 -45.43
CA ALA A 825 -4.24 -23.02 -44.59
C ALA A 825 -4.42 -22.23 -43.28
N GLU A 826 -5.15 -21.11 -43.35
CA GLU A 826 -5.43 -20.22 -42.21
C GLU A 826 -6.36 -20.85 -41.15
N GLU A 827 -7.15 -21.85 -41.55
CA GLU A 827 -8.16 -22.46 -40.69
C GLU A 827 -7.69 -23.79 -40.06
N ARG A 828 -6.63 -24.41 -40.60
CA ARG A 828 -6.12 -25.73 -40.16
C ARG A 828 -5.71 -25.79 -38.69
N ALA A 829 -5.26 -24.68 -38.10
CA ALA A 829 -4.93 -24.62 -36.68
C ALA A 829 -6.20 -24.48 -35.81
N ARG A 830 -7.21 -23.76 -36.33
CA ARG A 830 -8.43 -23.37 -35.60
C ARG A 830 -9.52 -24.43 -35.59
N ILE A 831 -9.49 -25.39 -36.52
CA ILE A 831 -10.46 -26.52 -36.52
C ILE A 831 -10.38 -27.41 -35.27
N PHE A 832 -9.30 -27.29 -34.49
CA PHE A 832 -9.13 -27.98 -33.21
C PHE A 832 -9.57 -27.13 -32.01
N ASP A 833 -9.98 -25.87 -32.25
CA ASP A 833 -10.55 -25.01 -31.21
C ASP A 833 -11.98 -25.47 -30.90
N MET A 834 -12.36 -25.38 -29.63
CA MET A 834 -13.70 -25.77 -29.20
C MET A 834 -14.75 -24.89 -29.91
N PHE A 835 -15.81 -25.53 -30.42
CA PHE A 835 -16.95 -24.88 -31.10
C PHE A 835 -16.62 -24.20 -32.44
N TYR A 836 -15.44 -24.43 -33.00
CA TYR A 836 -15.10 -23.92 -34.32
C TYR A 836 -15.61 -24.86 -35.42
N SER A 837 -16.33 -24.31 -36.42
CA SER A 837 -16.82 -25.03 -37.59
C SER A 837 -16.65 -24.18 -38.85
N VAL A 838 -16.17 -24.79 -39.94
CA VAL A 838 -15.96 -24.11 -41.23
C VAL A 838 -17.25 -24.20 -42.05
N GLU A 839 -18.13 -23.22 -41.94
CA GLU A 839 -19.36 -23.18 -42.75
C GLU A 839 -19.07 -22.61 -44.15
N ARG A 840 -19.23 -23.44 -45.19
CA ARG A 840 -19.33 -23.00 -46.58
C ARG A 840 -20.47 -23.72 -47.30
N GLY A 841 -21.62 -23.03 -47.38
CA GLY A 841 -22.72 -23.37 -48.28
C GLY A 841 -23.92 -24.05 -47.63
N ASP A 842 -25.08 -23.85 -48.27
CA ASP A 842 -26.45 -24.13 -47.80
C ASP A 842 -26.84 -25.64 -47.79
N ARG A 843 -25.86 -26.54 -47.70
CA ARG A 843 -26.10 -27.98 -47.56
C ARG A 843 -25.76 -28.40 -46.14
N GLY A 844 -26.81 -28.44 -45.32
CA GLY A 844 -26.75 -28.65 -43.88
C GLY A 844 -26.02 -29.91 -43.43
N SER A 845 -25.20 -29.73 -42.39
CA SER A 845 -25.08 -30.68 -41.29
C SER A 845 -24.38 -29.97 -40.13
N HIS A 846 -25.16 -29.41 -39.20
CA HIS A 846 -24.69 -28.76 -37.97
C HIS A 846 -23.81 -29.71 -37.16
N GLY A 847 -22.48 -29.61 -37.35
CA GLY A 847 -21.50 -30.23 -36.48
C GLY A 847 -21.21 -29.31 -35.30
N THR A 848 -21.03 -29.87 -34.12
CA THR A 848 -20.88 -29.14 -32.85
C THR A 848 -19.55 -28.38 -32.71
N GLY A 849 -18.62 -28.58 -33.65
CA GLY A 849 -17.24 -28.08 -33.52
C GLY A 849 -16.45 -28.72 -32.37
N LEU A 850 -16.97 -29.78 -31.73
CA LEU A 850 -16.33 -30.41 -30.58
C LEU A 850 -15.52 -31.67 -30.93
N GLY A 851 -15.84 -32.37 -32.02
CA GLY A 851 -15.25 -33.67 -32.32
C GLY A 851 -13.72 -33.65 -32.48
N LEU A 852 -13.18 -32.67 -33.22
CA LEU A 852 -11.73 -32.53 -33.43
C LEU A 852 -11.01 -31.95 -32.19
N ALA A 853 -11.66 -31.07 -31.43
CA ALA A 853 -11.14 -30.56 -30.17
C ALA A 853 -11.01 -31.69 -29.12
N ILE A 854 -12.02 -32.56 -29.02
CA ILE A 854 -12.01 -33.75 -28.16
C ILE A 854 -10.91 -34.73 -28.61
N CYS A 855 -10.78 -34.97 -29.92
CA CYS A 855 -9.69 -35.80 -30.46
C CYS A 855 -8.31 -35.26 -30.05
N ARG A 856 -8.07 -33.94 -30.18
CA ARG A 856 -6.81 -33.32 -29.77
C ARG A 856 -6.56 -33.48 -28.27
N GLY A 857 -7.59 -33.37 -27.43
CA GLY A 857 -7.50 -33.62 -26.00
C GLY A 857 -7.16 -35.07 -25.65
N MET A 858 -7.84 -36.04 -26.27
CA MET A 858 -7.61 -37.48 -26.06
C MET A 858 -6.20 -37.90 -26.50
N ILE A 859 -5.75 -37.46 -27.67
CA ILE A 859 -4.40 -37.74 -28.19
C ILE A 859 -3.32 -37.01 -27.37
N GLY A 860 -3.56 -35.75 -26.99
CA GLY A 860 -2.64 -34.98 -26.15
C GLY A 860 -2.46 -35.57 -24.75
N ALA A 861 -3.51 -36.15 -24.16
CA ALA A 861 -3.42 -36.88 -22.89
C ALA A 861 -2.49 -38.12 -22.97
N HIS A 862 -2.24 -38.63 -24.17
CA HIS A 862 -1.30 -39.72 -24.44
C HIS A 862 0.09 -39.23 -24.89
N GLY A 863 0.37 -37.92 -24.76
CA GLY A 863 1.63 -37.32 -25.21
C GLY A 863 1.75 -37.18 -26.73
N GLY A 864 0.66 -37.43 -27.47
CA GLY A 864 0.63 -37.33 -28.93
C GLY A 864 0.22 -35.95 -29.44
N SER A 865 0.25 -35.81 -30.76
CA SER A 865 -0.19 -34.60 -31.47
C SER A 865 -1.15 -34.92 -32.61
N VAL A 866 -2.05 -33.98 -32.92
CA VAL A 866 -2.93 -34.05 -34.09
C VAL A 866 -2.73 -32.80 -34.93
N GLU A 867 -2.56 -32.97 -36.24
CA GLU A 867 -2.38 -31.87 -37.20
C GLU A 867 -3.26 -32.06 -38.44
N ALA A 868 -3.64 -30.95 -39.06
CA ALA A 868 -4.38 -30.96 -40.33
C ALA A 868 -3.48 -30.49 -41.47
N LEU A 869 -3.41 -31.30 -42.52
CA LEU A 869 -2.54 -31.15 -43.67
C LEU A 869 -3.36 -31.14 -44.97
N PRO A 870 -2.81 -30.60 -46.07
CA PRO A 870 -3.50 -30.70 -47.36
C PRO A 870 -3.64 -32.17 -47.78
N GLY A 871 -4.76 -32.50 -48.42
CA GLY A 871 -4.95 -33.80 -49.05
C GLY A 871 -4.01 -34.01 -50.25
N THR A 872 -3.95 -35.25 -50.74
CA THR A 872 -3.08 -35.63 -51.86
C THR A 872 -3.46 -34.88 -53.13
N ALA A 873 -2.45 -34.39 -53.87
CA ALA A 873 -2.63 -33.56 -55.07
C ALA A 873 -3.51 -32.29 -54.86
N GLY A 874 -3.60 -31.78 -53.63
CA GLY A 874 -4.33 -30.54 -53.32
C GLY A 874 -5.85 -30.70 -53.25
N ARG A 875 -6.37 -31.93 -53.19
CA ARG A 875 -7.79 -32.23 -52.98
C ARG A 875 -7.99 -33.00 -51.67
N GLY A 876 -9.01 -32.62 -50.88
CA GLY A 876 -9.30 -33.22 -49.57
C GLY A 876 -8.41 -32.73 -48.44
N THR A 877 -8.56 -33.35 -47.27
CA THR A 877 -7.74 -33.09 -46.08
C THR A 877 -7.04 -34.37 -45.62
N THR A 878 -5.85 -34.21 -45.06
CA THR A 878 -5.17 -35.26 -44.29
C THR A 878 -5.15 -34.85 -42.83
N ILE A 879 -5.84 -35.59 -41.96
CA ILE A 879 -5.67 -35.45 -40.51
C ILE A 879 -4.61 -36.45 -40.08
N ARG A 880 -3.50 -35.95 -39.53
CA ARG A 880 -2.42 -36.78 -39.02
C ARG A 880 -2.48 -36.82 -37.51
N ILE A 881 -2.48 -38.03 -36.98
CA ILE A 881 -2.33 -38.33 -35.55
C ILE A 881 -0.93 -38.95 -35.37
N THR A 882 -0.17 -38.41 -34.41
CA THR A 882 1.14 -38.93 -34.01
C THR A 882 1.07 -39.31 -32.54
N LEU A 883 1.36 -40.58 -32.23
CA LEU A 883 1.39 -41.10 -30.86
C LEU A 883 2.81 -41.56 -30.55
N PRO A 884 3.47 -41.05 -29.48
CA PRO A 884 4.78 -41.52 -29.08
C PRO A 884 4.68 -42.97 -28.59
N HIS A 885 5.75 -43.74 -28.79
CA HIS A 885 5.85 -45.07 -28.19
C HIS A 885 6.11 -44.91 -26.68
N ALA A 886 5.05 -44.92 -25.88
CA ALA A 886 5.18 -44.83 -24.42
C ALA A 886 5.66 -46.17 -23.84
N GLU A 887 6.74 -46.16 -23.07
CA GLU A 887 7.13 -47.31 -22.25
C GLU A 887 6.38 -47.27 -20.90
N PRO A 888 5.91 -48.41 -20.37
CA PRO A 888 5.33 -48.45 -19.05
C PRO A 888 6.37 -48.04 -17.98
N PRO A 889 5.99 -47.31 -16.93
CA PRO A 889 6.92 -46.95 -15.85
C PRO A 889 7.50 -48.23 -15.21
N PRO A 890 8.78 -48.24 -14.80
CA PRO A 890 9.54 -49.45 -14.47
C PRO A 890 9.07 -50.26 -13.24
N ASN A 891 7.87 -50.03 -12.70
CA ASN A 891 7.26 -50.79 -11.62
C ASN A 891 5.72 -50.75 -11.74
N SER A 892 5.16 -51.44 -12.73
CA SER A 892 3.76 -51.87 -12.70
C SER A 892 3.77 -53.40 -12.84
N PRO A 893 3.12 -54.16 -11.93
CA PRO A 893 3.12 -55.62 -11.96
C PRO A 893 2.46 -56.19 -13.22
#